data_AF-A0A5D0PJV9-F1
#
_entry.id   AF-A0A5D0PJV9-F1
#
_cell.length_a   1.000
_cell.length_b   1.000
_cell.length_c   1.000
_cell.angle_alpha   90.00
_cell.angle_beta   90.00
_cell.angle_gamma   90.00
#
_symmetry.space_group_name_H-M   'P 1'
#
loop_
_entity.id
_entity.type
_entity.pdbx_description
1 polymer ?
#
loop_
_entity_poly.entity_id
_entity_poly.type
_entity_poly.pdbx_seq_one_letter_code
_entity_poly.pdbx_strand_id
1 'polypeptide(L)'
;MSRVLTVLLTLIALCAAAPAAQAADSYREKLDDFSAYADSARLSAAYAPNPNGGSNTATLVPSPFGAGLGNAMEFAYTLTGGYSGRSRPVNGYWPGLRAVELWVANATPGQDVLLQLSDGASYEAHLNAVPGFDPASAQPQHLTIPIGSFTPKTGTGTINTAGITSFALYVNQVGDVQEGRVTLDEIELVLDEKPYVPEVSFPGGTLTADRVGNLLTVLNDAAVLPAGARIVQARYTSDNAAVLPSSGDRFAPKGDFAGNGSTVVRLQQLKLHQNGVTFTVDQNVSLRVRVRDLPPRVDVAAYLKGLTGRGMLSAMHHDQSYADPLNADVLHQRVANQFGVYPALYSADFLTGGTVPYRQNMIGEVRRQWAGGDLVQIMFHVSPPQYTVAQEREGGWGGDQAHETLPSPNRIFSYLYNDQWKELMTDGTPLNRNWKLRMDEYARYLQQLEDAGVTVLLRPFHEMNQHVFWWGGRPGLTGSAGLYRMFHDYMEVEKGLSNIIWVWNIQDLPDDYGWADGDPKFDRYEGLEGGLAEYDADDWSSFSPGKDYYDVLSVDFYDPEGYAARHYEQAKSIAKRDGKPMIIGETFVFPSQAEQAAQPNWTLAMPWGVRTWNYNTPEAMAEFYHHSVGAADVPRLATRRNAIDAQPRVSVEATSDGREPGTDAVLTFVRPAHSAGKALTVRYVVHDDRDTRAGRDYAPLDGRVTFAAGQTTATETVRVLDRRGMSPAERTVTVTLLPGRGYRVSAPAAATVRILPEG
;
A
#
# COMPACT_ATOMS: atom_id res chain seq x y z
N MET A 1 -65.61 -24.30 34.14
CA MET A 1 -65.23 -24.31 32.70
C MET A 1 -66.23 -23.58 31.78
N SER A 2 -66.91 -22.50 32.21
CA SER A 2 -67.84 -21.76 31.33
C SER A 2 -67.82 -20.23 31.58
N ARG A 3 -66.68 -19.68 32.01
CA ARG A 3 -66.50 -18.21 32.17
C ARG A 3 -65.19 -17.65 31.61
N VAL A 4 -64.35 -18.48 30.98
CA VAL A 4 -63.08 -18.05 30.36
C VAL A 4 -63.19 -17.92 28.84
N LEU A 5 -64.22 -18.49 28.20
CA LEU A 5 -64.38 -18.43 26.74
C LEU A 5 -65.14 -17.19 26.23
N THR A 6 -65.86 -16.47 27.10
CA THR A 6 -66.68 -15.31 26.69
C THR A 6 -65.91 -13.98 26.71
N VAL A 7 -64.78 -13.89 27.44
CA VAL A 7 -63.95 -12.67 27.48
C VAL A 7 -62.97 -12.62 26.29
N LEU A 8 -62.65 -13.75 25.65
CA LEU A 8 -61.74 -13.80 24.51
C LEU A 8 -62.39 -13.38 23.19
N LEU A 9 -63.72 -13.45 23.06
CA LEU A 9 -64.44 -13.11 21.82
C LEU A 9 -64.89 -11.65 21.70
N THR A 10 -64.79 -10.85 22.77
CA THR A 10 -65.17 -9.42 22.73
C THR A 10 -63.99 -8.45 22.60
N LEU A 11 -62.74 -8.93 22.73
CA LEU A 11 -61.54 -8.13 22.46
C LEU A 11 -61.05 -8.21 20.99
N ILE A 12 -61.66 -9.05 20.16
CA ILE A 12 -61.29 -9.21 18.74
C ILE A 12 -62.14 -8.31 17.81
N ALA A 13 -63.16 -7.61 18.31
CA ALA A 13 -64.10 -6.82 17.49
C ALA A 13 -64.11 -5.31 17.78
N LEU A 14 -62.97 -4.72 18.15
CA LEU A 14 -62.84 -3.26 18.31
C LEU A 14 -61.52 -2.67 17.79
N CYS A 15 -60.87 -3.31 16.82
CA CYS A 15 -59.95 -2.60 15.93
C CYS A 15 -60.76 -1.94 14.81
N ALA A 16 -61.37 -0.81 15.14
CA ALA A 16 -61.82 0.15 14.14
C ALA A 16 -60.63 0.44 13.22
N ALA A 17 -60.87 0.35 11.92
CA ALA A 17 -59.92 0.68 10.87
C ALA A 17 -59.21 2.00 11.23
N ALA A 18 -57.92 1.90 11.58
CA ALA A 18 -57.03 3.03 11.39
C ALA A 18 -57.18 3.44 9.91
N PRO A 19 -57.41 4.73 9.61
CA PRO A 19 -57.41 5.16 8.22
C PRO A 19 -56.11 4.67 7.60
N ALA A 20 -56.18 4.14 6.37
CA ALA A 20 -54.99 3.77 5.62
C ALA A 20 -53.98 4.90 5.78
N ALA A 21 -52.83 4.62 6.40
CA ALA A 21 -51.74 5.58 6.45
C ALA A 21 -51.53 6.00 5.01
N GLN A 22 -51.83 7.27 4.73
CA GLN A 22 -51.59 7.88 3.44
C GLN A 22 -50.15 7.53 3.10
N ALA A 23 -49.93 6.74 2.05
CA ALA A 23 -48.59 6.38 1.61
C ALA A 23 -47.83 7.70 1.51
N ALA A 24 -46.81 7.89 2.35
CA ALA A 24 -46.00 9.09 2.29
C ALA A 24 -45.54 9.22 0.83
N ASP A 25 -45.78 10.38 0.21
CA ASP A 25 -45.38 10.62 -1.18
C ASP A 25 -43.88 10.29 -1.27
N SER A 26 -43.53 9.27 -2.04
CA SER A 26 -42.13 8.86 -2.20
C SER A 26 -41.35 10.01 -2.85
N TYR A 27 -40.16 10.30 -2.32
CA TYR A 27 -39.28 11.28 -2.94
C TYR A 27 -38.68 10.69 -4.21
N ARG A 28 -38.72 11.44 -5.30
CA ARG A 28 -38.16 11.04 -6.60
C ARG A 28 -36.97 11.91 -6.93
N GLU A 29 -35.84 11.28 -7.21
CA GLU A 29 -34.63 11.94 -7.66
C GLU A 29 -34.26 11.43 -9.04
N LYS A 30 -34.13 12.34 -10.00
CA LYS A 30 -33.75 11.99 -11.36
C LYS A 30 -32.25 11.73 -11.44
N LEU A 31 -31.86 10.50 -11.79
CA LEU A 31 -30.47 10.12 -12.01
C LEU A 31 -29.98 10.57 -13.39
N ASP A 32 -30.81 10.38 -14.42
CA ASP A 32 -30.55 10.86 -15.78
C ASP A 32 -31.84 10.83 -16.64
N ASP A 33 -32.16 11.93 -17.32
CA ASP A 33 -33.17 12.02 -18.39
C ASP A 33 -32.54 12.31 -19.76
N PHE A 34 -31.21 12.19 -19.85
CA PHE A 34 -30.40 12.39 -21.04
C PHE A 34 -30.53 13.77 -21.73
N SER A 35 -31.30 14.69 -21.16
CA SER A 35 -31.63 15.97 -21.78
C SER A 35 -30.59 17.06 -21.46
N ALA A 36 -29.75 16.83 -20.45
CA ALA A 36 -28.65 17.73 -20.09
C ALA A 36 -27.41 17.61 -20.99
N TYR A 37 -27.30 16.55 -21.80
CA TYR A 37 -26.14 16.34 -22.67
C TYR A 37 -26.26 17.16 -23.97
N ALA A 38 -25.20 17.88 -24.31
CA ALA A 38 -25.16 18.69 -25.52
C ALA A 38 -25.10 17.86 -26.82
N ASP A 39 -24.49 16.67 -26.76
CA ASP A 39 -24.29 15.77 -27.90
C ASP A 39 -24.00 14.33 -27.45
N SER A 40 -24.03 13.38 -28.39
CA SER A 40 -23.73 11.96 -28.14
C SER A 40 -22.29 11.73 -27.68
N ALA A 41 -21.34 12.62 -27.97
CA ALA A 41 -19.97 12.46 -27.50
C ALA A 41 -19.87 12.71 -25.98
N ARG A 42 -20.61 13.70 -25.46
CA ARG A 42 -20.74 13.97 -24.02
C ARG A 42 -21.46 12.84 -23.29
N LEU A 43 -22.54 12.32 -23.86
CA LEU A 43 -23.23 11.14 -23.32
C LEU A 43 -22.27 9.93 -23.27
N SER A 44 -21.59 9.66 -24.39
CA SER A 44 -20.64 8.54 -24.53
C SER A 44 -19.46 8.66 -23.54
N ALA A 45 -19.02 9.87 -23.22
CA ALA A 45 -17.99 10.11 -22.21
C ALA A 45 -18.50 9.92 -20.76
N ALA A 46 -19.77 10.25 -20.49
CA ALA A 46 -20.38 10.06 -19.18
C ALA A 46 -20.67 8.58 -18.88
N TYR A 47 -21.14 7.83 -19.89
CA TYR A 47 -21.33 6.38 -19.85
C TYR A 47 -20.19 5.68 -20.60
N ALA A 48 -19.10 5.38 -19.91
CA ALA A 48 -17.95 4.72 -20.50
C ALA A 48 -18.25 3.26 -20.87
N PRO A 49 -17.77 2.75 -22.02
CA PRO A 49 -17.96 1.36 -22.41
C PRO A 49 -17.15 0.41 -21.52
N ASN A 50 -17.72 -0.76 -21.21
CA ASN A 50 -16.97 -1.84 -20.59
C ASN A 50 -16.00 -2.44 -21.63
N PRO A 51 -14.67 -2.37 -21.42
CA PRO A 51 -13.69 -2.82 -22.40
C PRO A 51 -13.64 -4.34 -22.59
N ASN A 52 -14.23 -5.10 -21.67
CA ASN A 52 -14.22 -6.57 -21.69
C ASN A 52 -15.45 -7.17 -22.38
N GLY A 53 -16.45 -6.35 -22.72
CA GLY A 53 -17.64 -6.77 -23.47
C GLY A 53 -17.50 -6.49 -24.97
N GLY A 54 -18.56 -6.80 -25.73
CA GLY A 54 -18.64 -6.45 -27.14
C GLY A 54 -18.76 -4.95 -27.39
N SER A 55 -18.52 -4.53 -28.63
CA SER A 55 -18.50 -3.11 -29.00
C SER A 55 -19.88 -2.47 -28.85
N ASN A 56 -19.94 -1.19 -28.50
CA ASN A 56 -21.22 -0.49 -28.34
C ASN A 56 -21.12 1.03 -28.52
N THR A 57 -22.28 1.66 -28.67
CA THR A 57 -22.46 3.12 -28.74
C THR A 57 -23.55 3.57 -27.76
N ALA A 58 -23.44 4.81 -27.28
CA ALA A 58 -24.50 5.53 -26.58
C ALA A 58 -24.77 6.80 -27.38
N THR A 59 -25.98 6.88 -27.94
CA THR A 59 -26.38 7.96 -28.86
C THR A 59 -27.58 8.68 -28.30
N LEU A 60 -27.54 10.02 -28.29
CA LEU A 60 -28.73 10.81 -27.99
C LEU A 60 -29.71 10.74 -29.15
N VAL A 61 -30.93 10.29 -28.85
CA VAL A 61 -32.05 10.26 -29.78
C VAL A 61 -33.24 11.00 -29.15
N PRO A 62 -34.18 11.57 -29.94
CA PRO A 62 -35.42 12.07 -29.36
C PRO A 62 -36.15 10.97 -28.59
N SER A 63 -36.65 11.28 -27.39
CA SER A 63 -37.29 10.28 -26.54
C SER A 63 -38.49 9.63 -27.25
N PRO A 64 -38.49 8.29 -27.44
CA PRO A 64 -39.62 7.59 -28.04
C PRO A 64 -40.77 7.34 -27.05
N PHE A 65 -40.62 7.74 -25.78
CA PHE A 65 -41.50 7.33 -24.68
C PHE A 65 -42.63 8.32 -24.37
N GLY A 66 -42.60 9.51 -24.97
CA GLY A 66 -43.64 10.52 -24.77
C GLY A 66 -43.27 11.86 -25.37
N ALA A 67 -44.29 12.66 -25.71
CA ALA A 67 -44.07 14.02 -26.18
C ALA A 67 -43.54 14.89 -25.03
N GLY A 68 -42.42 15.59 -25.25
CA GLY A 68 -41.86 16.55 -24.30
C GLY A 68 -40.84 16.00 -23.30
N LEU A 69 -40.45 14.71 -23.41
CA LEU A 69 -39.41 14.09 -22.58
C LEU A 69 -37.97 14.42 -23.04
N GLY A 70 -37.82 15.18 -24.12
CA GLY A 70 -36.49 15.59 -24.60
C GLY A 70 -35.75 14.45 -25.31
N ASN A 71 -34.58 14.08 -24.80
CA ASN A 71 -33.71 13.07 -25.38
C ASN A 71 -33.72 11.78 -24.55
N ALA A 72 -33.42 10.66 -25.19
CA ALA A 72 -33.17 9.36 -24.59
C ALA A 72 -31.79 8.84 -25.01
N MET A 73 -31.27 7.85 -24.29
CA MET A 73 -30.09 7.11 -24.72
C MET A 73 -30.47 5.89 -25.54
N GLU A 74 -30.10 5.86 -26.82
CA GLU A 74 -30.04 4.63 -27.61
C GLU A 74 -28.68 3.94 -27.40
N PHE A 75 -28.73 2.74 -26.83
CA PHE A 75 -27.61 1.83 -26.65
C PHE A 75 -27.62 0.77 -27.75
N ALA A 76 -26.79 0.96 -28.77
CA ALA A 76 -26.57 -0.03 -29.83
C ALA A 76 -25.32 -0.85 -29.52
N TYR A 77 -25.44 -2.17 -29.57
CA TYR A 77 -24.38 -3.09 -29.13
C TYR A 77 -24.15 -4.24 -30.11
N THR A 78 -22.92 -4.73 -30.11
CA THR A 78 -22.57 -6.09 -30.50
C THR A 78 -22.07 -6.83 -29.28
N LEU A 79 -22.21 -8.15 -29.27
CA LEU A 79 -21.83 -9.01 -28.16
C LEU A 79 -20.49 -9.67 -28.45
N THR A 80 -19.62 -9.74 -27.45
CA THR A 80 -18.36 -10.48 -27.50
C THR A 80 -18.12 -11.02 -26.10
N GLY A 81 -17.78 -12.31 -26.00
CA GLY A 81 -17.73 -12.98 -24.69
C GLY A 81 -19.10 -13.08 -23.99
N GLY A 82 -20.20 -12.94 -24.75
CA GLY A 82 -21.57 -13.12 -24.26
C GLY A 82 -22.24 -11.88 -23.65
N TYR A 83 -21.61 -10.70 -23.67
CA TYR A 83 -22.25 -9.48 -23.15
C TYR A 83 -21.69 -8.19 -23.78
N SER A 84 -22.37 -7.07 -23.55
CA SER A 84 -21.87 -5.70 -23.77
C SER A 84 -22.49 -4.75 -22.75
N GLY A 85 -21.82 -3.65 -22.41
CA GLY A 85 -22.40 -2.66 -21.50
C GLY A 85 -21.61 -1.37 -21.36
N ARG A 86 -22.21 -0.42 -20.66
CA ARG A 86 -21.65 0.89 -20.33
C ARG A 86 -22.01 1.27 -18.91
N SER A 87 -21.10 1.95 -18.23
CA SER A 87 -21.29 2.42 -16.87
C SER A 87 -20.97 3.90 -16.75
N ARG A 88 -21.63 4.56 -15.80
CA ARG A 88 -21.27 5.90 -15.34
C ARG A 88 -20.90 5.86 -13.86
N PRO A 89 -19.87 6.61 -13.45
CA PRO A 89 -19.64 6.86 -12.03
C PRO A 89 -20.80 7.71 -11.48
N VAL A 90 -21.19 7.41 -10.24
CA VAL A 90 -22.15 8.20 -9.46
C VAL A 90 -21.59 8.37 -8.05
N ASN A 91 -22.08 9.37 -7.32
CA ASN A 91 -21.83 9.50 -5.89
C ASN A 91 -23.17 9.38 -5.15
N GLY A 92 -23.75 8.18 -5.20
CA GLY A 92 -25.09 7.92 -4.71
C GLY A 92 -25.12 7.77 -3.19
N TYR A 93 -25.75 8.74 -2.52
CA TYR A 93 -26.18 8.61 -1.13
C TYR A 93 -27.71 8.55 -1.12
N TRP A 94 -28.23 7.33 -1.25
CA TRP A 94 -29.66 7.07 -1.41
C TRP A 94 -30.19 6.16 -0.29
N PRO A 95 -30.01 6.52 1.00
CA PRO A 95 -30.67 5.78 2.08
C PRO A 95 -32.18 5.77 1.85
N GLY A 96 -32.82 4.62 2.08
CA GLY A 96 -34.24 4.46 1.80
C GLY A 96 -34.59 4.37 0.30
N LEU A 97 -33.62 4.14 -0.59
CA LEU A 97 -33.90 3.81 -1.99
C LEU A 97 -34.73 2.53 -2.08
N ARG A 98 -35.93 2.65 -2.64
CA ARG A 98 -36.90 1.56 -2.77
C ARG A 98 -36.87 0.93 -4.14
N ALA A 99 -36.66 1.73 -5.18
CA ALA A 99 -36.70 1.29 -6.56
C ALA A 99 -35.95 2.25 -7.49
N VAL A 100 -35.56 1.73 -8.66
CA VAL A 100 -35.19 2.51 -9.83
C VAL A 100 -36.34 2.43 -10.81
N GLU A 101 -36.86 3.58 -11.24
CA GLU A 101 -37.87 3.69 -12.29
C GLU A 101 -37.23 4.18 -13.58
N LEU A 102 -37.69 3.64 -14.73
CA LEU A 102 -37.23 4.10 -16.04
C LEU A 102 -38.19 3.68 -17.16
N TRP A 103 -38.05 4.34 -18.30
CA TRP A 103 -38.57 3.86 -19.57
C TRP A 103 -37.54 3.03 -20.33
N VAL A 104 -37.97 1.89 -20.87
CA VAL A 104 -37.15 1.04 -21.74
C VAL A 104 -37.91 0.63 -23.00
N ALA A 105 -37.22 0.63 -24.13
CA ALA A 105 -37.67 -0.05 -25.35
C ALA A 105 -36.52 -0.95 -25.84
N ASN A 106 -36.77 -2.26 -25.89
CA ASN A 106 -35.81 -3.23 -26.40
C ASN A 106 -36.14 -3.57 -27.86
N ALA A 107 -35.41 -3.00 -28.81
CA ALA A 107 -35.61 -3.27 -30.24
C ALA A 107 -35.13 -4.68 -30.64
N THR A 108 -34.56 -5.45 -29.71
CA THR A 108 -34.13 -6.84 -29.89
C THR A 108 -34.67 -7.70 -28.73
N PRO A 109 -36.00 -7.96 -28.70
CA PRO A 109 -36.63 -8.71 -27.61
C PRO A 109 -35.99 -10.08 -27.39
N GLY A 110 -36.04 -10.55 -26.14
CA GLY A 110 -35.51 -11.84 -25.72
C GLY A 110 -34.06 -11.84 -25.23
N GLN A 111 -33.28 -10.77 -25.46
CA GLN A 111 -31.99 -10.60 -24.78
C GLN A 111 -32.16 -10.28 -23.28
N ASP A 112 -31.15 -10.56 -22.48
CA ASP A 112 -31.15 -10.25 -21.05
C ASP A 112 -30.57 -8.86 -20.81
N VAL A 113 -31.46 -7.86 -20.77
CA VAL A 113 -31.11 -6.49 -20.40
C VAL A 113 -31.08 -6.41 -18.87
N LEU A 114 -30.02 -5.83 -18.31
CA LEU A 114 -29.89 -5.65 -16.87
C LEU A 114 -29.36 -4.28 -16.51
N LEU A 115 -29.75 -3.81 -15.33
CA LEU A 115 -29.12 -2.69 -14.66
C LEU A 115 -28.16 -3.22 -13.59
N GLN A 116 -27.07 -2.49 -13.37
CA GLN A 116 -26.15 -2.78 -12.30
C GLN A 116 -25.92 -1.53 -11.46
N LEU A 117 -25.99 -1.68 -10.14
CA LEU A 117 -25.51 -0.71 -9.17
C LEU A 117 -24.28 -1.29 -8.46
N SER A 118 -23.27 -0.46 -8.19
CA SER A 118 -22.12 -0.90 -7.39
C SER A 118 -21.92 -0.04 -6.16
N ASP A 119 -21.66 -0.64 -5.00
CA ASP A 119 -21.28 0.05 -3.75
C ASP A 119 -19.81 -0.22 -3.36
N GLY A 120 -19.06 -0.85 -4.26
CA GLY A 120 -17.80 -1.52 -3.98
C GLY A 120 -17.87 -3.00 -4.38
N ALA A 121 -19.05 -3.61 -4.27
CA ALA A 121 -19.44 -4.84 -4.97
C ALA A 121 -20.53 -4.52 -6.01
N SER A 122 -20.68 -5.37 -7.04
CA SER A 122 -21.67 -5.17 -8.10
C SER A 122 -22.95 -5.96 -7.81
N TYR A 123 -24.10 -5.31 -7.99
CA TYR A 123 -25.43 -5.90 -7.83
C TYR A 123 -26.22 -5.70 -9.11
N GLU A 124 -26.81 -6.76 -9.63
CA GLU A 124 -27.45 -6.81 -10.94
C GLU A 124 -28.95 -7.06 -10.79
N ALA A 125 -29.76 -6.27 -11.49
CA ALA A 125 -31.19 -6.47 -11.66
C ALA A 125 -31.47 -6.82 -13.12
N HIS A 126 -31.69 -8.10 -13.38
CA HIS A 126 -32.07 -8.63 -14.70
C HIS A 126 -33.51 -8.24 -14.99
N LEU A 127 -33.75 -7.42 -16.02
CA LEU A 127 -35.09 -6.91 -16.32
C LEU A 127 -36.07 -8.05 -16.61
N ASN A 128 -35.60 -9.15 -17.21
CA ASN A 128 -36.39 -10.36 -17.45
C ASN A 128 -36.98 -11.00 -16.17
N ALA A 129 -36.43 -10.68 -14.99
CA ALA A 129 -36.92 -11.12 -13.70
C ALA A 129 -37.69 -10.02 -12.92
N VAL A 130 -37.77 -8.81 -13.47
CA VAL A 130 -38.48 -7.69 -12.83
C VAL A 130 -39.97 -7.80 -13.11
N PRO A 131 -40.83 -7.79 -12.07
CA PRO A 131 -42.28 -7.79 -12.26
C PRO A 131 -42.75 -6.63 -13.15
N GLY A 132 -43.54 -6.96 -14.18
CA GLY A 132 -44.10 -5.98 -15.10
C GLY A 132 -43.29 -5.75 -16.38
N PHE A 133 -42.10 -6.33 -16.52
CA PHE A 133 -41.37 -6.35 -17.79
C PHE A 133 -41.79 -7.53 -18.66
N ASP A 134 -42.15 -7.26 -19.91
CA ASP A 134 -42.37 -8.24 -20.97
C ASP A 134 -41.11 -8.35 -21.85
N PRO A 135 -40.31 -9.43 -21.71
CA PRO A 135 -39.08 -9.61 -22.47
C PRO A 135 -39.32 -9.90 -23.96
N ALA A 136 -40.55 -10.25 -24.36
CA ALA A 136 -40.91 -10.52 -25.75
C ALA A 136 -41.38 -9.26 -26.51
N SER A 137 -41.60 -8.15 -25.80
CA SER A 137 -42.11 -6.91 -26.39
C SER A 137 -40.98 -5.96 -26.80
N ALA A 138 -41.09 -5.42 -28.01
CA ALA A 138 -40.27 -4.30 -28.47
C ALA A 138 -40.90 -2.92 -28.20
N GLN A 139 -42.11 -2.89 -27.65
CA GLN A 139 -42.79 -1.64 -27.34
C GLN A 139 -42.18 -0.96 -26.10
N PRO A 140 -42.29 0.37 -25.99
CA PRO A 140 -42.06 1.12 -24.75
C PRO A 140 -42.68 0.48 -23.50
N GLN A 141 -41.88 0.32 -22.45
CA GLN A 141 -42.30 -0.17 -21.15
C GLN A 141 -41.77 0.74 -20.04
N HIS A 142 -42.63 1.15 -19.12
CA HIS A 142 -42.24 1.86 -17.90
C HIS A 142 -42.10 0.86 -16.77
N LEU A 143 -40.91 0.79 -16.18
CA LEU A 143 -40.57 -0.22 -15.18
C LEU A 143 -40.29 0.42 -13.84
N THR A 144 -40.85 -0.16 -12.78
CA THR A 144 -40.39 0.03 -11.41
C THR A 144 -39.58 -1.19 -11.01
N ILE A 145 -38.27 -1.02 -10.87
CA ILE A 145 -37.32 -2.08 -10.51
C ILE A 145 -37.09 -1.97 -9.00
N PRO A 146 -37.67 -2.85 -8.17
CA PRO A 146 -37.45 -2.79 -6.73
C PRO A 146 -35.97 -2.94 -6.39
N ILE A 147 -35.50 -2.26 -5.35
CA ILE A 147 -34.09 -2.35 -4.93
C ILE A 147 -33.70 -3.79 -4.56
N GLY A 148 -34.65 -4.58 -4.06
CA GLY A 148 -34.47 -6.01 -3.77
C GLY A 148 -34.25 -6.89 -5.01
N SER A 149 -34.49 -6.38 -6.22
CA SER A 149 -34.15 -7.06 -7.48
C SER A 149 -32.65 -6.95 -7.82
N PHE A 150 -31.91 -6.04 -7.17
CA PHE A 150 -30.46 -5.93 -7.35
C PHE A 150 -29.74 -6.96 -6.46
N THR A 151 -29.44 -8.11 -7.04
CA THR A 151 -28.77 -9.22 -6.34
C THR A 151 -27.26 -9.18 -6.57
N PRO A 152 -26.42 -9.60 -5.60
CA PRO A 152 -24.97 -9.63 -5.78
C PRO A 152 -24.57 -10.43 -7.02
N LYS A 153 -23.72 -9.86 -7.87
CA LYS A 153 -23.15 -10.56 -9.04
C LYS A 153 -22.35 -11.80 -8.62
N THR A 154 -21.63 -11.71 -7.51
CA THR A 154 -20.84 -12.79 -6.92
C THR A 154 -20.95 -12.75 -5.39
N GLY A 155 -20.99 -13.92 -4.76
CA GLY A 155 -21.00 -14.03 -3.29
C GLY A 155 -22.37 -13.77 -2.67
N THR A 156 -22.37 -13.42 -1.37
CA THR A 156 -23.56 -13.11 -0.59
C THR A 156 -23.43 -11.69 -0.01
N GLY A 157 -24.50 -10.91 -0.05
CA GLY A 157 -24.47 -9.51 0.39
C GLY A 157 -25.78 -8.79 0.10
N THR A 158 -25.94 -7.61 0.66
CA THR A 158 -27.06 -6.70 0.40
C THR A 158 -26.51 -5.36 0.01
N ILE A 159 -27.08 -4.75 -1.02
CA ILE A 159 -26.63 -3.48 -1.56
C ILE A 159 -26.71 -2.37 -0.49
N ASN A 160 -25.62 -1.64 -0.31
CA ASN A 160 -25.60 -0.44 0.52
C ASN A 160 -25.97 0.79 -0.33
N THR A 161 -27.24 1.19 -0.28
CA THR A 161 -27.75 2.32 -1.07
C THR A 161 -27.20 3.68 -0.63
N ALA A 162 -26.54 3.76 0.53
CA ALA A 162 -25.88 4.96 1.03
C ALA A 162 -24.43 5.11 0.53
N GLY A 163 -23.98 4.30 -0.43
CA GLY A 163 -22.60 4.33 -0.92
C GLY A 163 -22.44 3.89 -2.38
N ILE A 164 -23.41 4.19 -3.24
CA ILE A 164 -23.39 3.75 -4.64
C ILE A 164 -22.34 4.54 -5.44
N THR A 165 -21.42 3.82 -6.08
CA THR A 165 -20.28 4.35 -6.81
C THR A 165 -20.48 4.31 -8.33
N SER A 166 -21.33 3.41 -8.84
CA SER A 166 -21.63 3.35 -10.26
C SER A 166 -23.05 2.87 -10.57
N PHE A 167 -23.55 3.32 -11.72
CA PHE A 167 -24.75 2.81 -12.38
C PHE A 167 -24.34 2.31 -13.77
N ALA A 168 -24.82 1.14 -14.19
CA ALA A 168 -24.51 0.59 -15.49
C ALA A 168 -25.71 -0.08 -16.17
N LEU A 169 -25.66 -0.08 -17.50
CA LEU A 169 -26.54 -0.85 -18.39
C LEU A 169 -25.71 -1.94 -19.04
N TYR A 170 -26.23 -3.17 -19.00
CA TYR A 170 -25.68 -4.31 -19.73
C TYR A 170 -26.75 -5.02 -20.54
N VAL A 171 -26.30 -5.70 -21.58
CA VAL A 171 -27.07 -6.71 -22.29
C VAL A 171 -26.24 -7.98 -22.37
N ASN A 172 -26.80 -9.08 -21.84
CA ASN A 172 -26.24 -10.42 -21.94
C ASN A 172 -26.90 -11.18 -23.09
N GLN A 173 -26.10 -12.03 -23.72
CA GLN A 173 -26.51 -12.85 -24.85
C GLN A 173 -27.54 -13.91 -24.41
N VAL A 174 -28.67 -13.93 -25.10
CA VAL A 174 -29.66 -15.02 -25.05
C VAL A 174 -29.85 -15.58 -26.45
N GLY A 175 -29.61 -16.88 -26.63
CA GLY A 175 -29.65 -17.51 -27.95
C GLY A 175 -28.53 -17.00 -28.89
N ASP A 176 -28.79 -16.97 -30.19
CA ASP A 176 -27.76 -16.73 -31.21
C ASP A 176 -27.68 -15.28 -31.72
N VAL A 177 -28.46 -14.36 -31.14
CA VAL A 177 -28.45 -12.95 -31.56
C VAL A 177 -27.21 -12.25 -30.99
N GLN A 178 -26.40 -11.66 -31.87
CA GLN A 178 -25.09 -11.08 -31.54
C GLN A 178 -25.06 -9.54 -31.53
N GLU A 179 -26.14 -8.89 -31.93
CA GLU A 179 -26.24 -7.43 -32.00
C GLU A 179 -27.67 -6.96 -31.74
N GLY A 180 -27.82 -5.72 -31.29
CA GLY A 180 -29.14 -5.18 -31.01
C GLY A 180 -29.14 -3.74 -30.52
N ARG A 181 -30.32 -3.28 -30.11
CA ARG A 181 -30.56 -1.92 -29.61
C ARG A 181 -31.52 -1.89 -28.43
N VAL A 182 -31.14 -1.15 -27.39
CA VAL A 182 -32.00 -0.81 -26.25
C VAL A 182 -32.04 0.70 -26.12
N THR A 183 -33.22 1.29 -25.96
CA THR A 183 -33.36 2.71 -25.63
C THR A 183 -33.82 2.84 -24.19
N LEU A 184 -33.21 3.77 -23.44
CA LEU A 184 -33.57 4.09 -22.06
C LEU A 184 -33.84 5.58 -21.91
N ASP A 185 -34.76 5.93 -21.01
CA ASP A 185 -35.04 7.31 -20.63
C ASP A 185 -35.60 7.42 -19.20
N GLU A 186 -35.59 8.64 -18.65
CA GLU A 186 -36.19 9.00 -17.36
C GLU A 186 -35.80 8.05 -16.21
N ILE A 187 -34.49 7.88 -16.00
CA ILE A 187 -33.98 7.06 -14.90
C ILE A 187 -34.18 7.83 -13.59
N GLU A 188 -35.18 7.42 -12.82
CA GLU A 188 -35.54 7.99 -11.53
C GLU A 188 -35.25 7.04 -10.37
N LEU A 189 -34.81 7.60 -9.25
CA LEU A 189 -34.63 6.93 -7.99
C LEU A 189 -35.84 7.23 -7.12
N VAL A 190 -36.50 6.17 -6.64
CA VAL A 190 -37.67 6.30 -5.76
C VAL A 190 -37.24 6.00 -4.33
N LEU A 191 -37.23 7.02 -3.48
CA LEU A 191 -36.79 6.96 -2.10
C LEU A 191 -37.95 7.14 -1.11
N ASP A 192 -37.78 6.62 0.10
CA ASP A 192 -38.73 6.83 1.20
C ASP A 192 -38.87 8.32 1.56
N GLU A 193 -37.77 9.06 1.54
CA GLU A 193 -37.71 10.50 1.76
C GLU A 193 -36.50 11.13 1.06
N LYS A 194 -36.43 12.46 1.01
CA LYS A 194 -35.27 13.15 0.46
C LYS A 194 -34.03 12.86 1.31
N PRO A 195 -32.93 12.32 0.73
CA PRO A 195 -31.71 12.09 1.47
C PRO A 195 -31.19 13.35 2.14
N TYR A 196 -30.82 13.22 3.42
CA TYR A 196 -30.09 14.26 4.12
C TYR A 196 -28.72 14.46 3.47
N VAL A 197 -28.37 15.72 3.19
CA VAL A 197 -27.03 16.12 2.75
C VAL A 197 -26.61 17.30 3.64
N PRO A 198 -25.44 17.24 4.31
CA PRO A 198 -24.96 18.32 5.17
C PRO A 198 -24.78 19.62 4.38
N GLU A 199 -25.34 20.70 4.89
CA GLU A 199 -25.07 22.04 4.36
C GLU A 199 -23.73 22.55 4.89
N VAL A 200 -22.92 23.16 4.03
CA VAL A 200 -21.67 23.81 4.40
C VAL A 200 -21.63 25.20 3.78
N SER A 201 -21.20 26.17 4.57
CA SER A 201 -21.08 27.55 4.12
C SER A 201 -19.80 28.21 4.62
N PHE A 202 -19.37 29.23 3.88
CA PHE A 202 -18.19 30.05 4.19
C PHE A 202 -18.65 31.51 4.29
N PRO A 203 -19.03 31.98 5.49
CA PRO A 203 -19.61 33.32 5.65
C PRO A 203 -18.63 34.46 5.29
N GLY A 204 -17.32 34.18 5.32
CA GLY A 204 -16.28 35.10 4.89
C GLY A 204 -15.77 34.81 3.47
N GLY A 205 -15.76 35.81 2.59
CA GLY A 205 -15.16 35.69 1.25
C GLY A 205 -13.62 35.76 1.24
N THR A 206 -12.97 35.93 2.39
CA THR A 206 -11.51 35.96 2.53
C THR A 206 -11.08 35.15 3.74
N LEU A 207 -10.19 34.18 3.53
CA LEU A 207 -9.59 33.31 4.54
C LEU A 207 -8.11 33.67 4.72
N THR A 208 -7.59 33.50 5.93
CA THR A 208 -6.16 33.68 6.23
C THR A 208 -5.58 32.38 6.79
N ALA A 209 -4.53 31.89 6.14
CA ALA A 209 -3.71 30.78 6.58
C ALA A 209 -2.42 31.35 7.17
N ASP A 210 -2.36 31.53 8.49
CA ASP A 210 -1.16 31.98 9.20
C ASP A 210 -0.50 30.79 9.90
N ARG A 211 0.73 30.43 9.51
CA ARG A 211 1.42 29.21 9.98
C ARG A 211 0.66 27.90 9.72
N VAL A 212 -0.27 27.89 8.77
CA VAL A 212 -1.02 26.70 8.32
C VAL A 212 -0.49 26.25 6.95
N GLY A 213 -0.26 24.94 6.80
CA GLY A 213 0.43 24.37 5.65
C GLY A 213 -0.45 24.04 4.44
N ASN A 214 -1.76 23.90 4.61
CA ASN A 214 -2.66 23.38 3.58
C ASN A 214 -4.06 24.02 3.59
N LEU A 215 -4.79 23.87 2.49
CA LEU A 215 -6.13 24.41 2.30
C LEU A 215 -7.16 23.71 3.19
N LEU A 216 -7.11 22.39 3.35
CA LEU A 216 -8.16 21.64 4.03
C LEU A 216 -8.30 22.01 5.52
N THR A 217 -7.18 22.25 6.21
CA THR A 217 -7.18 22.80 7.58
C THR A 217 -7.87 24.17 7.62
N VAL A 218 -7.53 25.06 6.68
CA VAL A 218 -8.12 26.42 6.60
C VAL A 218 -9.62 26.36 6.31
N LEU A 219 -10.07 25.42 5.48
CA LEU A 219 -11.49 25.24 5.19
C LEU A 219 -12.25 24.72 6.41
N ASN A 220 -11.73 23.72 7.12
CA ASN A 220 -12.36 23.20 8.34
C ASN A 220 -12.46 24.27 9.43
N ASP A 221 -11.43 25.10 9.61
CA ASP A 221 -11.43 26.19 10.60
C ASP A 221 -12.44 27.31 10.27
N ALA A 222 -12.68 27.55 8.99
CA ALA A 222 -13.50 28.67 8.51
C ALA A 222 -14.96 28.32 8.18
N ALA A 223 -15.24 27.04 7.92
CA ALA A 223 -16.56 26.59 7.51
C ALA A 223 -17.55 26.60 8.67
N VAL A 224 -18.81 26.93 8.37
CA VAL A 224 -19.93 26.58 9.24
C VAL A 224 -20.39 25.18 8.84
N LEU A 225 -20.18 24.22 9.74
CA LEU A 225 -20.47 22.80 9.54
C LEU A 225 -21.51 22.31 10.55
N PRO A 226 -22.36 21.33 10.18
CA PRO A 226 -23.22 20.64 11.12
C PRO A 226 -22.40 19.92 12.20
N ALA A 227 -23.01 19.67 13.36
CA ALA A 227 -22.32 19.00 14.46
C ALA A 227 -21.77 17.62 14.04
N GLY A 228 -20.51 17.36 14.35
CA GLY A 228 -19.81 16.12 13.99
C GLY A 228 -19.40 16.01 12.52
N ALA A 229 -19.64 17.03 11.69
CA ALA A 229 -19.18 17.04 10.31
C ALA A 229 -17.77 17.62 10.19
N ARG A 230 -16.97 17.06 9.27
CA ARG A 230 -15.65 17.55 8.88
C ARG A 230 -15.46 17.48 7.38
N ILE A 231 -14.73 18.44 6.81
CA ILE A 231 -14.31 18.39 5.42
C ILE A 231 -13.08 17.49 5.33
N VAL A 232 -13.18 16.40 4.56
CA VAL A 232 -12.11 15.38 4.45
C VAL A 232 -11.35 15.46 3.14
N GLN A 233 -11.97 16.00 2.09
CA GLN A 233 -11.30 16.28 0.81
C GLN A 233 -12.01 17.43 0.09
N ALA A 234 -11.32 18.11 -0.83
CA ALA A 234 -11.87 19.22 -1.60
C ALA A 234 -11.45 19.15 -3.08
N ARG A 235 -12.38 19.50 -3.98
CA ARG A 235 -12.10 19.76 -5.39
C ARG A 235 -12.21 21.26 -5.66
N TYR A 236 -11.16 21.85 -6.22
CA TYR A 236 -11.06 23.29 -6.39
C TYR A 236 -10.11 23.69 -7.52
N THR A 237 -10.31 24.91 -8.02
CA THR A 237 -9.31 25.61 -8.84
C THR A 237 -8.74 26.81 -8.10
N SER A 238 -7.51 27.18 -8.45
CA SER A 238 -6.77 28.30 -7.91
C SER A 238 -6.29 29.18 -9.07
N ASP A 239 -6.36 30.50 -8.89
CA ASP A 239 -5.84 31.46 -9.87
C ASP A 239 -4.32 31.71 -9.74
N ASN A 240 -3.67 31.12 -8.74
CA ASN A 240 -2.23 31.30 -8.50
C ASN A 240 -1.58 30.01 -7.97
N ALA A 241 -1.07 29.20 -8.91
CA ALA A 241 -0.40 27.93 -8.60
C ALA A 241 0.88 28.07 -7.75
N ALA A 242 1.52 29.25 -7.74
CA ALA A 242 2.69 29.51 -6.88
C ALA A 242 2.32 29.62 -5.39
N VAL A 243 1.05 29.87 -5.07
CA VAL A 243 0.51 29.86 -3.70
C VAL A 243 -0.18 28.53 -3.42
N LEU A 244 -1.06 28.08 -4.32
CA LEU A 244 -1.79 26.83 -4.19
C LEU A 244 -2.06 26.23 -5.58
N PRO A 245 -1.52 25.06 -5.91
CA PRO A 245 -1.90 24.33 -7.11
C PRO A 245 -3.37 23.90 -7.07
N SER A 246 -4.06 23.97 -8.21
CA SER A 246 -5.44 23.45 -8.38
C SER A 246 -5.47 21.94 -8.16
N SER A 247 -6.58 21.40 -7.64
CA SER A 247 -6.74 19.95 -7.46
C SER A 247 -7.05 19.21 -8.77
N GLY A 248 -7.33 19.94 -9.85
CA GLY A 248 -7.74 19.37 -11.15
C GLY A 248 -9.13 18.73 -11.06
N ASP A 249 -9.31 17.59 -11.72
CA ASP A 249 -10.60 16.89 -11.75
C ASP A 249 -10.86 15.99 -10.55
N ARG A 250 -10.00 16.03 -9.53
CA ARG A 250 -10.05 15.13 -8.38
C ARG A 250 -10.12 15.87 -7.05
N PHE A 251 -10.56 15.14 -6.04
CA PHE A 251 -10.54 15.55 -4.65
C PHE A 251 -9.12 15.48 -4.10
N ALA A 252 -8.63 16.60 -3.59
CA ALA A 252 -7.38 16.68 -2.84
C ALA A 252 -7.65 16.39 -1.36
N PRO A 253 -6.88 15.51 -0.70
CA PRO A 253 -7.03 15.21 0.72
C PRO A 253 -6.41 16.27 1.65
N LYS A 254 -5.73 17.27 1.08
CA LYS A 254 -4.95 18.26 1.83
C LYS A 254 -4.88 19.62 1.14
N GLY A 255 -4.32 19.66 -0.07
CA GLY A 255 -4.10 20.91 -0.80
C GLY A 255 -2.96 21.75 -0.20
N ASP A 256 -1.74 21.22 -0.23
CA ASP A 256 -0.55 21.89 0.31
C ASP A 256 -0.28 23.23 -0.37
N PHE A 257 -0.03 24.27 0.44
CA PHE A 257 0.40 25.56 -0.07
C PHE A 257 1.83 25.46 -0.62
N ALA A 258 2.04 25.98 -1.83
CA ALA A 258 3.34 26.04 -2.48
C ALA A 258 4.19 27.21 -1.94
N GLY A 259 3.57 28.34 -1.60
CA GLY A 259 4.26 29.55 -1.14
C GLY A 259 3.35 30.55 -0.42
N ASN A 260 3.97 31.54 0.25
CA ASN A 260 3.25 32.69 0.81
C ASN A 260 2.65 33.56 -0.30
N GLY A 261 1.52 34.20 -0.03
CA GLY A 261 0.87 35.08 -1.01
C GLY A 261 -0.65 35.08 -0.89
N SER A 262 -1.34 35.33 -2.00
CA SER A 262 -2.79 35.23 -2.06
C SER A 262 -3.24 34.59 -3.36
N THR A 263 -4.34 33.86 -3.29
CA THR A 263 -5.02 33.25 -4.43
C THR A 263 -6.53 33.27 -4.23
N VAL A 264 -7.30 33.32 -5.32
CA VAL A 264 -8.74 33.03 -5.31
C VAL A 264 -8.93 31.54 -5.57
N VAL A 265 -9.49 30.85 -4.59
CA VAL A 265 -9.87 29.44 -4.65
C VAL A 265 -11.34 29.36 -5.01
N ARG A 266 -11.66 28.75 -6.16
CA ARG A 266 -13.03 28.40 -6.52
C ARG A 266 -13.29 26.96 -6.08
N LEU A 267 -14.03 26.80 -4.98
CA LEU A 267 -14.48 25.50 -4.50
C LEU A 267 -15.55 24.96 -5.45
N GLN A 268 -15.36 23.73 -5.90
CA GLN A 268 -16.27 23.04 -6.82
C GLN A 268 -17.07 21.97 -6.09
N GLN A 269 -16.40 21.15 -5.27
CA GLN A 269 -17.04 20.10 -4.49
C GLN A 269 -16.26 19.86 -3.20
N LEU A 270 -16.95 19.41 -2.15
CA LEU A 270 -16.36 19.00 -0.88
C LEU A 270 -16.82 17.59 -0.53
N LYS A 271 -15.92 16.81 0.08
CA LYS A 271 -16.28 15.56 0.76
C LYS A 271 -16.41 15.86 2.24
N LEU A 272 -17.59 15.63 2.81
CA LEU A 272 -17.88 15.87 4.22
C LEU A 272 -18.11 14.54 4.91
N HIS A 273 -17.35 14.23 5.94
CA HIS A 273 -17.60 13.08 6.79
C HIS A 273 -18.41 13.50 8.02
N GLN A 274 -19.54 12.86 8.28
CA GLN A 274 -20.37 13.07 9.45
C GLN A 274 -20.98 11.74 9.91
N ASN A 275 -20.77 11.38 11.17
CA ASN A 275 -21.38 10.21 11.83
C ASN A 275 -21.22 8.90 11.04
N GLY A 276 -20.02 8.61 10.52
CA GLY A 276 -19.74 7.37 9.78
C GLY A 276 -20.16 7.40 8.31
N VAL A 277 -20.69 8.52 7.83
CA VAL A 277 -21.13 8.69 6.44
C VAL A 277 -20.33 9.81 5.79
N THR A 278 -19.94 9.61 4.54
CA THR A 278 -19.29 10.66 3.74
C THR A 278 -20.18 11.13 2.60
N PHE A 279 -20.41 12.43 2.55
CA PHE A 279 -21.26 13.13 1.61
C PHE A 279 -20.39 13.86 0.60
N THR A 280 -20.82 13.93 -0.66
CA THR A 280 -20.26 14.88 -1.62
C THR A 280 -21.21 16.04 -1.74
N VAL A 281 -20.71 17.25 -1.50
CA VAL A 281 -21.49 18.48 -1.53
C VAL A 281 -20.92 19.38 -2.61
N ASP A 282 -21.75 19.71 -3.61
CA ASP A 282 -21.38 20.67 -4.64
C ASP A 282 -21.22 22.07 -4.05
N GLN A 283 -20.26 22.81 -4.58
CA GLN A 283 -19.92 24.16 -4.17
C GLN A 283 -19.78 25.06 -5.38
N ASN A 284 -20.20 26.32 -5.22
CA ASN A 284 -19.98 27.37 -6.19
C ASN A 284 -19.50 28.64 -5.47
N VAL A 285 -18.53 28.47 -4.57
CA VAL A 285 -18.01 29.53 -3.70
C VAL A 285 -16.61 29.91 -4.16
N SER A 286 -16.33 31.21 -4.23
CA SER A 286 -14.99 31.75 -4.48
C SER A 286 -14.46 32.41 -3.22
N LEU A 287 -13.31 31.93 -2.73
CA LEU A 287 -12.68 32.35 -1.49
C LEU A 287 -11.32 32.94 -1.79
N ARG A 288 -11.04 34.16 -1.31
CA ARG A 288 -9.67 34.68 -1.34
C ARG A 288 -8.90 34.09 -0.17
N VAL A 289 -7.92 33.23 -0.43
CA VAL A 289 -7.02 32.69 0.59
C VAL A 289 -5.75 33.53 0.64
N ARG A 290 -5.33 33.94 1.84
CA ARG A 290 -4.06 34.65 2.09
C ARG A 290 -3.16 33.75 2.94
N VAL A 291 -2.02 33.35 2.41
CA VAL A 291 -1.04 32.48 3.06
C VAL A 291 0.11 33.34 3.60
N ARG A 292 0.37 33.21 4.91
CA ARG A 292 1.41 33.94 5.65
C ARG A 292 2.17 33.00 6.56
N ASP A 293 3.44 33.32 6.80
CA ASP A 293 4.35 32.56 7.66
C ASP A 293 4.29 31.04 7.39
N LEU A 294 4.23 30.68 6.11
CA LEU A 294 4.06 29.28 5.68
C LEU A 294 5.12 28.37 6.32
N PRO A 295 4.72 27.30 7.05
CA PRO A 295 5.68 26.44 7.73
C PRO A 295 6.71 25.82 6.78
N PRO A 296 7.98 25.66 7.22
CA PRO A 296 9.01 25.04 6.40
C PRO A 296 8.65 23.58 6.08
N ARG A 297 9.22 23.08 4.98
CA ARG A 297 9.10 21.67 4.61
C ARG A 297 9.91 20.80 5.56
N VAL A 298 9.43 19.58 5.84
CA VAL A 298 10.03 18.63 6.79
C VAL A 298 10.50 17.38 6.06
N ASP A 299 11.72 16.92 6.35
CA ASP A 299 12.21 15.62 5.86
C ASP A 299 11.38 14.48 6.46
N VAL A 300 11.01 13.49 5.64
CA VAL A 300 10.08 12.43 6.04
C VAL A 300 10.66 11.55 7.16
N ALA A 301 11.95 11.18 7.10
CA ALA A 301 12.57 10.39 8.15
C ALA A 301 12.70 11.17 9.46
N ALA A 302 12.98 12.49 9.38
CA ALA A 302 12.97 13.38 10.53
C ALA A 302 11.56 13.53 11.12
N TYR A 303 10.51 13.57 10.29
CA TYR A 303 9.13 13.62 10.75
C TYR A 303 8.73 12.35 11.49
N LEU A 304 9.00 11.16 10.91
CA LEU A 304 8.78 9.87 11.57
C LEU A 304 9.49 9.81 12.92
N LYS A 305 10.77 10.20 12.98
CA LYS A 305 11.52 10.27 14.24
C LYS A 305 10.90 11.25 15.24
N GLY A 306 10.31 12.35 14.78
CA GLY A 306 9.60 13.31 15.62
C GLY A 306 8.29 12.79 16.22
N LEU A 307 7.71 11.73 15.64
CA LEU A 307 6.52 11.05 16.12
C LEU A 307 6.80 9.96 17.15
N THR A 308 8.06 9.52 17.32
CA THR A 308 8.41 8.49 18.31
C THR A 308 7.93 8.90 19.71
N GLY A 309 7.05 8.09 20.31
CA GLY A 309 6.44 8.36 21.61
C GLY A 309 5.25 9.32 21.59
N ARG A 310 4.77 9.73 20.41
CA ARG A 310 3.75 10.80 20.27
C ARG A 310 2.55 10.43 19.41
N GLY A 311 2.69 9.46 18.51
CA GLY A 311 1.56 9.01 17.69
C GLY A 311 2.00 8.27 16.43
N MET A 312 1.01 7.79 15.68
CA MET A 312 1.21 6.98 14.49
C MET A 312 0.53 7.62 13.28
N LEU A 313 1.19 7.51 12.13
CA LEU A 313 0.60 7.80 10.83
C LEU A 313 -0.35 6.70 10.39
N SER A 314 -1.47 7.11 9.80
CA SER A 314 -2.34 6.24 9.02
C SER A 314 -1.71 5.91 7.68
N ALA A 315 -1.90 4.69 7.20
CA ALA A 315 -1.37 4.24 5.92
C ALA A 315 -2.33 3.24 5.26
N MET A 316 -2.14 3.00 3.97
CA MET A 316 -2.83 1.94 3.24
C MET A 316 -1.94 1.44 2.10
N HIS A 317 -1.75 0.12 2.03
CA HIS A 317 -1.12 -0.51 0.88
C HIS A 317 -2.09 -0.67 -0.29
N HIS A 318 -1.63 -0.38 -1.49
CA HIS A 318 -2.39 -0.57 -2.71
C HIS A 318 -2.19 -2.00 -3.26
N ASP A 319 -3.22 -2.84 -3.12
CA ASP A 319 -3.25 -4.20 -3.66
C ASP A 319 -4.22 -4.38 -4.84
N GLN A 320 -4.68 -3.26 -5.41
CA GLN A 320 -5.60 -3.24 -6.55
C GLN A 320 -4.84 -3.23 -7.89
N SER A 321 -5.59 -3.24 -9.00
CA SER A 321 -4.99 -3.31 -10.34
C SER A 321 -4.16 -2.07 -10.68
N TYR A 322 -2.90 -2.28 -11.05
CA TYR A 322 -2.02 -1.25 -11.59
C TYR A 322 -2.24 -0.97 -13.10
N ALA A 323 -3.22 -1.62 -13.75
CA ALA A 323 -3.59 -1.25 -15.12
C ALA A 323 -4.15 0.18 -15.20
N ASP A 324 -4.85 0.61 -14.13
CA ASP A 324 -5.34 1.99 -13.95
C ASP A 324 -5.38 2.32 -12.45
N PRO A 325 -4.21 2.48 -11.80
CA PRO A 325 -4.10 2.68 -10.36
C PRO A 325 -4.74 4.00 -9.92
N LEU A 326 -4.81 4.94 -10.86
CA LEU A 326 -5.47 6.23 -10.70
C LEU A 326 -6.96 6.03 -10.39
N ASN A 327 -7.69 5.16 -11.11
CA ASN A 327 -9.08 4.84 -10.76
C ASN A 327 -9.22 3.75 -9.69
N ALA A 328 -8.16 2.97 -9.44
CA ALA A 328 -8.16 1.88 -8.47
C ALA A 328 -7.70 2.27 -7.05
N ASP A 329 -7.54 3.56 -6.74
CA ASP A 329 -7.26 4.11 -5.40
C ASP A 329 -8.47 3.97 -4.43
N VAL A 330 -9.18 2.85 -4.51
CA VAL A 330 -10.45 2.62 -3.83
C VAL A 330 -10.28 2.41 -2.33
N LEU A 331 -9.12 1.94 -1.87
CA LEU A 331 -8.90 1.63 -0.46
C LEU A 331 -8.67 2.90 0.36
N HIS A 332 -7.85 3.85 -0.10
CA HIS A 332 -7.72 5.15 0.55
C HIS A 332 -9.06 5.89 0.59
N GLN A 333 -9.81 5.85 -0.51
CA GLN A 333 -11.16 6.42 -0.55
C GLN A 333 -12.12 5.68 0.37
N ARG A 334 -12.01 4.36 0.51
CA ARG A 334 -12.83 3.57 1.44
C ARG A 334 -12.57 3.96 2.89
N VAL A 335 -11.30 4.14 3.28
CA VAL A 335 -10.95 4.64 4.62
C VAL A 335 -11.50 6.05 4.83
N ALA A 336 -11.28 6.96 3.87
CA ALA A 336 -11.80 8.33 3.96
C ALA A 336 -13.34 8.36 4.05
N ASN A 337 -14.02 7.50 3.29
CA ASN A 337 -15.47 7.45 3.28
C ASN A 337 -16.05 6.87 4.58
N GLN A 338 -15.45 5.80 5.11
CA GLN A 338 -15.96 5.07 6.28
C GLN A 338 -15.56 5.73 7.60
N PHE A 339 -14.34 6.27 7.68
CA PHE A 339 -13.75 6.75 8.93
C PHE A 339 -13.43 8.24 8.90
N GLY A 340 -13.62 8.93 7.76
CA GLY A 340 -13.34 10.36 7.62
C GLY A 340 -11.85 10.71 7.65
N VAL A 341 -10.96 9.72 7.56
CA VAL A 341 -9.51 9.91 7.55
C VAL A 341 -8.98 9.47 6.20
N TYR A 342 -8.35 10.38 5.47
CA TYR A 342 -7.60 9.98 4.30
C TYR A 342 -6.21 9.49 4.76
N PRO A 343 -5.78 8.26 4.43
CA PRO A 343 -4.50 7.73 4.90
C PRO A 343 -3.33 8.62 4.50
N ALA A 344 -2.40 8.85 5.42
CA ALA A 344 -1.24 9.73 5.22
C ALA A 344 -0.14 9.12 4.33
N LEU A 345 -0.13 7.79 4.16
CA LEU A 345 0.83 7.09 3.31
C LEU A 345 0.12 6.26 2.24
N TYR A 346 0.57 6.42 1.00
CA TYR A 346 0.30 5.53 -0.12
C TYR A 346 1.48 4.60 -0.33
N SER A 347 1.24 3.29 -0.29
CA SER A 347 2.27 2.27 -0.52
C SER A 347 1.94 1.45 -1.75
N ALA A 348 2.92 1.27 -2.62
CA ALA A 348 2.85 0.41 -3.79
C ALA A 348 3.89 -0.72 -3.74
N ASP A 349 3.79 -1.63 -4.69
CA ASP A 349 4.81 -2.64 -5.01
C ASP A 349 5.50 -2.26 -6.33
N PHE A 350 6.78 -2.58 -6.47
CA PHE A 350 7.53 -2.45 -7.72
C PHE A 350 7.05 -3.41 -8.82
N LEU A 351 6.15 -4.34 -8.49
CA LEU A 351 5.44 -5.23 -9.41
C LEU A 351 6.31 -6.36 -9.96
N THR A 352 5.66 -7.50 -10.20
CA THR A 352 6.27 -8.78 -10.60
C THR A 352 5.35 -9.58 -11.53
N GLY A 353 5.92 -10.50 -12.29
CA GLY A 353 5.14 -11.37 -13.18
C GLY A 353 4.25 -10.57 -14.14
N GLY A 354 3.00 -10.99 -14.28
CA GLY A 354 2.02 -10.35 -15.17
C GLY A 354 1.73 -8.87 -14.88
N THR A 355 2.19 -8.32 -13.74
CA THR A 355 2.02 -6.90 -13.38
C THR A 355 3.18 -5.99 -13.82
N VAL A 356 4.33 -6.55 -14.23
CA VAL A 356 5.50 -5.78 -14.71
C VAL A 356 5.17 -4.71 -15.76
N PRO A 357 4.30 -4.97 -16.77
CA PRO A 357 3.96 -3.95 -17.78
C PRO A 357 3.35 -2.66 -17.20
N TYR A 358 2.87 -2.69 -15.95
CA TYR A 358 2.17 -1.58 -15.32
C TYR A 358 3.04 -0.70 -14.42
N ARG A 359 4.36 -0.93 -14.36
CA ARG A 359 5.27 -0.12 -13.53
C ARG A 359 5.20 1.37 -13.82
N GLN A 360 5.05 1.75 -15.08
CA GLN A 360 4.91 3.17 -15.45
C GLN A 360 3.64 3.80 -14.87
N ASN A 361 2.54 3.05 -14.80
CA ASN A 361 1.29 3.51 -14.18
C ASN A 361 1.46 3.66 -12.67
N MET A 362 2.10 2.68 -12.02
CA MET A 362 2.45 2.73 -10.60
C MET A 362 3.28 3.98 -10.27
N ILE A 363 4.32 4.28 -11.05
CA ILE A 363 5.15 5.47 -10.87
C ILE A 363 4.36 6.76 -11.08
N GLY A 364 3.45 6.79 -12.05
CA GLY A 364 2.54 7.92 -12.26
C GLY A 364 1.66 8.18 -11.03
N GLU A 365 1.15 7.13 -10.41
CA GLU A 365 0.32 7.20 -9.22
C GLU A 365 1.11 7.62 -7.97
N VAL A 366 2.31 7.07 -7.76
CA VAL A 366 3.21 7.51 -6.70
C VAL A 366 3.52 9.01 -6.80
N ARG A 367 3.77 9.52 -8.02
CA ARG A 367 3.96 10.97 -8.25
C ARG A 367 2.72 11.78 -7.89
N ARG A 368 1.52 11.26 -8.21
CA ARG A 368 0.24 11.92 -7.90
C ARG A 368 0.02 12.02 -6.40
N GLN A 369 0.20 10.92 -5.66
CA GLN A 369 -0.02 10.88 -4.22
C GLN A 369 0.95 11.82 -3.48
N TRP A 370 2.24 11.83 -3.87
CA TRP A 370 3.21 12.81 -3.36
C TRP A 370 2.79 14.27 -3.64
N ALA A 371 2.31 14.56 -4.85
CA ALA A 371 1.82 15.89 -5.20
C ALA A 371 0.53 16.27 -4.42
N GLY A 372 -0.25 15.27 -3.99
CA GLY A 372 -1.40 15.42 -3.09
C GLY A 372 -1.03 15.75 -1.64
N GLY A 373 0.24 15.57 -1.27
CA GLY A 373 0.78 15.84 0.06
C GLY A 373 0.98 14.60 0.94
N ASP A 374 0.84 13.40 0.36
CA ASP A 374 0.98 12.13 1.05
C ASP A 374 2.44 11.66 1.08
N LEU A 375 2.79 10.82 2.06
CA LEU A 375 3.99 10.02 2.02
C LEU A 375 3.82 8.91 0.99
N VAL A 376 4.92 8.53 0.32
CA VAL A 376 4.88 7.46 -0.67
C VAL A 376 5.95 6.41 -0.41
N GLN A 377 5.55 5.14 -0.51
CA GLN A 377 6.43 3.99 -0.35
C GLN A 377 6.35 3.05 -1.54
N ILE A 378 7.47 2.40 -1.88
CA ILE A 378 7.50 1.28 -2.81
C ILE A 378 8.27 0.11 -2.17
N MET A 379 7.62 -1.07 -2.12
CA MET A 379 8.24 -2.36 -1.73
C MET A 379 8.57 -3.22 -2.96
N PHE A 380 9.21 -4.37 -2.75
CA PHE A 380 9.74 -5.19 -3.84
C PHE A 380 9.42 -6.68 -3.68
N HIS A 381 8.33 -7.13 -4.30
CA HIS A 381 8.25 -8.53 -4.69
C HIS A 381 8.93 -8.69 -6.05
N VAL A 382 10.10 -9.31 -6.09
CA VAL A 382 10.93 -9.37 -7.31
C VAL A 382 11.33 -10.79 -7.68
N SER A 383 11.30 -11.09 -8.98
CA SER A 383 11.76 -12.38 -9.49
C SER A 383 13.24 -12.63 -9.18
N PRO A 384 13.65 -13.91 -8.99
CA PRO A 384 15.05 -14.27 -8.78
C PRO A 384 15.97 -13.78 -9.90
N PRO A 385 17.25 -13.49 -9.58
CA PRO A 385 18.21 -12.92 -10.52
C PRO A 385 18.65 -13.91 -11.61
N GLN A 386 18.21 -15.18 -11.57
CA GLN A 386 18.45 -16.16 -12.64
C GLN A 386 17.68 -15.82 -13.93
N TYR A 387 16.60 -15.05 -13.79
CA TYR A 387 15.75 -14.64 -14.89
C TYR A 387 16.18 -13.27 -15.41
N THR A 388 16.16 -13.07 -16.72
CA THR A 388 16.46 -11.78 -17.34
C THR A 388 15.36 -10.75 -17.05
N VAL A 389 15.64 -9.46 -17.30
CA VAL A 389 14.61 -8.39 -17.23
C VAL A 389 13.39 -8.72 -18.08
N ALA A 390 13.59 -9.31 -19.26
CA ALA A 390 12.49 -9.69 -20.16
C ALA A 390 11.63 -10.84 -19.61
N GLN A 391 12.24 -11.79 -18.89
CA GLN A 391 11.56 -12.96 -18.32
C GLN A 391 10.84 -12.67 -17.01
N GLU A 392 11.07 -11.50 -16.40
CA GLU A 392 10.37 -11.11 -15.16
C GLU A 392 8.86 -11.17 -15.30
N ARG A 393 8.34 -10.76 -16.46
CA ARG A 393 6.89 -10.76 -16.75
C ARG A 393 6.26 -12.15 -16.80
N GLU A 394 7.09 -13.18 -16.92
CA GLU A 394 6.69 -14.59 -16.97
C GLU A 394 6.70 -15.23 -15.57
N GLY A 395 7.07 -14.45 -14.56
CA GLY A 395 7.11 -14.89 -13.17
C GLY A 395 5.73 -15.01 -12.51
N GLY A 396 5.72 -15.66 -11.36
CA GLY A 396 4.57 -15.75 -10.48
C GLY A 396 4.98 -15.75 -9.02
N TRP A 397 3.98 -15.88 -8.14
CA TRP A 397 4.22 -15.95 -6.70
C TRP A 397 4.92 -17.26 -6.32
N GLY A 398 4.42 -18.38 -6.85
CA GLY A 398 4.69 -19.72 -6.32
C GLY A 398 3.78 -20.05 -5.14
N GLY A 399 3.79 -21.31 -4.70
CA GLY A 399 3.21 -21.73 -3.43
C GLY A 399 4.32 -22.16 -2.47
N ASP A 400 3.95 -22.45 -1.23
CA ASP A 400 4.90 -22.78 -0.15
C ASP A 400 5.34 -24.26 -0.14
N GLN A 401 4.78 -25.07 -1.04
CA GLN A 401 5.12 -26.48 -1.20
C GLN A 401 6.56 -26.65 -1.67
N ALA A 402 7.29 -27.66 -1.16
CA ALA A 402 8.72 -27.82 -1.42
C ALA A 402 9.09 -27.81 -2.91
N HIS A 403 8.35 -28.55 -3.75
CA HIS A 403 8.58 -28.58 -5.20
C HIS A 403 8.27 -27.26 -5.91
N GLU A 404 7.40 -26.44 -5.30
CA GLU A 404 7.00 -25.13 -5.81
C GLU A 404 8.00 -24.03 -5.48
N THR A 405 8.83 -24.26 -4.47
CA THR A 405 9.90 -23.35 -4.00
C THR A 405 11.27 -23.66 -4.56
N LEU A 406 11.36 -24.59 -5.52
CA LEU A 406 12.58 -24.79 -6.28
C LEU A 406 12.88 -23.56 -7.15
N PRO A 407 14.15 -23.30 -7.51
CA PRO A 407 14.55 -22.08 -8.24
C PRO A 407 13.95 -21.94 -9.65
N SER A 408 13.19 -22.92 -10.11
CA SER A 408 12.48 -22.95 -11.38
C SER A 408 11.11 -23.60 -11.21
N PRO A 409 10.04 -23.03 -11.83
CA PRO A 409 10.03 -21.87 -12.73
C PRO A 409 10.09 -20.51 -11.98
N ASN A 410 10.11 -19.39 -12.72
CA ASN A 410 10.27 -18.02 -12.19
C ASN A 410 9.23 -17.71 -11.09
N ARG A 411 9.65 -17.82 -9.83
CA ARG A 411 8.81 -17.68 -8.65
C ARG A 411 9.52 -16.86 -7.59
N ILE A 412 8.76 -16.06 -6.86
CA ILE A 412 9.28 -15.26 -5.75
C ILE A 412 9.49 -16.16 -4.53
N PHE A 413 8.54 -17.06 -4.28
CA PHE A 413 8.70 -18.17 -3.35
C PHE A 413 9.69 -19.18 -3.96
N SER A 414 10.97 -18.96 -3.71
CA SER A 414 12.05 -19.82 -4.15
C SER A 414 13.30 -19.56 -3.31
N TYR A 415 14.42 -20.22 -3.63
CA TYR A 415 15.72 -19.90 -3.07
C TYR A 415 16.82 -19.90 -4.14
N LEU A 416 17.99 -19.38 -3.79
CA LEU A 416 19.22 -19.58 -4.55
C LEU A 416 20.10 -20.58 -3.82
N TYR A 417 20.72 -21.51 -4.55
CA TYR A 417 21.77 -22.35 -3.98
C TYR A 417 22.97 -21.50 -3.55
N ASN A 418 23.79 -21.99 -2.61
CA ASN A 418 24.92 -21.23 -2.07
C ASN A 418 25.95 -20.81 -3.12
N ASP A 419 26.16 -21.61 -4.18
CA ASP A 419 27.00 -21.26 -5.31
C ASP A 419 26.39 -20.13 -6.16
N GLN A 420 25.09 -20.17 -6.42
CA GLN A 420 24.34 -19.10 -7.08
C GLN A 420 24.32 -17.83 -6.23
N TRP A 421 24.10 -17.93 -4.92
CA TRP A 421 24.19 -16.78 -4.02
C TRP A 421 25.58 -16.14 -4.07
N LYS A 422 26.63 -16.97 -4.01
CA LYS A 422 28.02 -16.49 -4.17
C LYS A 422 28.24 -15.84 -5.53
N GLU A 423 27.66 -16.39 -6.60
CA GLU A 423 27.70 -15.79 -7.92
C GLU A 423 27.04 -14.40 -7.91
N LEU A 424 25.82 -14.28 -7.40
CA LEU A 424 25.08 -13.02 -7.26
C LEU A 424 25.91 -11.96 -6.50
N MET A 425 26.53 -12.36 -5.40
CA MET A 425 27.29 -11.48 -4.51
C MET A 425 28.70 -11.13 -5.02
N THR A 426 29.16 -11.74 -6.12
CA THR A 426 30.48 -11.48 -6.70
C THR A 426 30.37 -10.59 -7.94
N ASP A 427 30.97 -9.40 -7.88
CA ASP A 427 30.89 -8.42 -8.97
C ASP A 427 31.38 -9.02 -10.31
N GLY A 428 30.59 -8.82 -11.36
CA GLY A 428 30.99 -9.17 -12.73
C GLY A 428 30.82 -10.65 -13.10
N THR A 429 30.31 -11.51 -12.23
CA THR A 429 29.80 -12.85 -12.61
C THR A 429 28.53 -12.73 -13.48
N PRO A 430 28.14 -13.79 -14.22
CA PRO A 430 26.92 -13.78 -15.00
C PRO A 430 25.66 -13.41 -14.19
N LEU A 431 25.43 -14.04 -13.04
CA LEU A 431 24.26 -13.75 -12.20
C LEU A 431 24.26 -12.33 -11.64
N ASN A 432 25.42 -11.83 -11.19
CA ASN A 432 25.56 -10.45 -10.73
C ASN A 432 25.28 -9.43 -11.85
N ARG A 433 25.82 -9.66 -13.06
CA ARG A 433 25.55 -8.79 -14.21
C ARG A 433 24.07 -8.76 -14.56
N ASN A 434 23.41 -9.92 -14.55
CA ASN A 434 21.98 -9.99 -14.83
C ASN A 434 21.16 -9.28 -13.74
N TRP A 435 21.55 -9.40 -12.48
CA TRP A 435 20.94 -8.63 -11.39
C TRP A 435 21.14 -7.12 -11.56
N LYS A 436 22.35 -6.66 -11.96
CA LYS A 436 22.60 -5.24 -12.26
C LYS A 436 21.73 -4.72 -13.40
N LEU A 437 21.50 -5.50 -14.45
CA LEU A 437 20.55 -5.14 -15.52
C LEU A 437 19.11 -5.00 -15.01
N ARG A 438 18.72 -5.79 -14.00
CA ARG A 438 17.43 -5.62 -13.32
C ARG A 438 17.37 -4.33 -12.52
N MET A 439 18.43 -4.05 -11.75
CA MET A 439 18.55 -2.81 -11.00
C MET A 439 18.56 -1.57 -11.92
N ASP A 440 19.14 -1.65 -13.13
CA ASP A 440 19.06 -0.59 -14.14
C ASP A 440 17.61 -0.22 -14.47
N GLU A 441 16.74 -1.22 -14.65
CA GLU A 441 15.32 -0.99 -14.94
C GLU A 441 14.60 -0.32 -13.77
N TYR A 442 14.95 -0.68 -12.53
CA TYR A 442 14.36 -0.05 -11.34
C TYR A 442 14.83 1.39 -11.18
N ALA A 443 16.13 1.63 -11.35
CA ALA A 443 16.74 2.95 -11.28
C ALA A 443 16.11 3.92 -12.30
N ARG A 444 15.80 3.45 -13.52
CA ARG A 444 15.12 4.26 -14.55
C ARG A 444 13.78 4.83 -14.07
N TYR A 445 12.99 4.06 -13.33
CA TYR A 445 11.72 4.52 -12.77
C TYR A 445 11.91 5.40 -11.54
N LEU A 446 12.84 5.03 -10.64
CA LEU A 446 13.15 5.83 -9.45
C LEU A 446 13.73 7.21 -9.83
N GLN A 447 14.47 7.31 -10.93
CA GLN A 447 14.94 8.60 -11.47
C GLN A 447 13.78 9.52 -11.84
N GLN A 448 12.68 8.98 -12.40
CA GLN A 448 11.49 9.79 -12.70
C GLN A 448 10.85 10.38 -11.43
N LEU A 449 10.94 9.67 -10.30
CA LEU A 449 10.49 10.18 -9.01
C LEU A 449 11.42 11.30 -8.51
N GLU A 450 12.74 11.12 -8.63
CA GLU A 450 13.72 12.13 -8.25
C GLU A 450 13.55 13.42 -9.08
N ASP A 451 13.42 13.28 -10.40
CA ASP A 451 13.21 14.40 -11.32
C ASP A 451 11.93 15.17 -11.00
N ALA A 452 10.90 14.47 -10.48
CA ALA A 452 9.65 15.06 -10.02
C ALA A 452 9.72 15.63 -8.59
N GLY A 453 10.86 15.53 -7.90
CA GLY A 453 11.06 15.98 -6.53
C GLY A 453 10.35 15.14 -5.47
N VAL A 454 10.01 13.89 -5.80
CA VAL A 454 9.38 12.93 -4.89
C VAL A 454 10.41 12.33 -3.97
N THR A 455 10.17 12.31 -2.65
CA THR A 455 10.95 11.47 -1.72
C THR A 455 10.20 10.17 -1.50
N VAL A 456 10.86 9.04 -1.80
CA VAL A 456 10.23 7.72 -1.73
C VAL A 456 10.84 6.91 -0.59
N LEU A 457 9.98 6.31 0.24
CA LEU A 457 10.39 5.24 1.14
C LEU A 457 10.57 3.97 0.31
N LEU A 458 11.79 3.47 0.22
CA LEU A 458 12.10 2.26 -0.52
C LEU A 458 12.32 1.12 0.45
N ARG A 459 11.52 0.06 0.33
CA ARG A 459 11.56 -1.11 1.21
C ARG A 459 11.88 -2.39 0.42
N PRO A 460 13.12 -2.54 -0.07
CA PRO A 460 13.52 -3.71 -0.83
C PRO A 460 13.78 -4.91 0.09
N PHE A 461 13.57 -6.12 -0.43
CA PHE A 461 13.88 -7.37 0.25
C PHE A 461 13.28 -7.42 1.67
N HIS A 462 12.02 -7.03 1.79
CA HIS A 462 11.28 -7.05 3.04
C HIS A 462 11.15 -8.48 3.57
N GLU A 463 10.90 -8.60 4.88
CA GLU A 463 10.79 -9.88 5.59
C GLU A 463 12.02 -10.79 5.36
N MET A 464 13.22 -10.22 5.29
CA MET A 464 14.43 -10.97 4.90
C MET A 464 14.87 -12.04 5.91
N ASN A 465 14.32 -12.04 7.12
CA ASN A 465 14.55 -13.09 8.10
C ASN A 465 13.71 -14.36 7.83
N GLN A 466 12.80 -14.36 6.84
CA GLN A 466 12.12 -15.59 6.42
C GLN A 466 12.88 -16.32 5.31
N HIS A 467 12.63 -17.62 5.11
CA HIS A 467 13.31 -18.41 4.08
C HIS A 467 12.47 -18.69 2.82
N VAL A 468 11.19 -18.32 2.78
CA VAL A 468 10.36 -18.58 1.59
C VAL A 468 10.71 -17.69 0.40
N PHE A 469 11.17 -16.46 0.65
CA PHE A 469 11.62 -15.57 -0.40
C PHE A 469 13.10 -15.82 -0.74
N TRP A 470 13.44 -15.74 -2.03
CA TRP A 470 14.79 -16.10 -2.49
C TRP A 470 15.91 -15.23 -1.93
N TRP A 471 15.58 -14.02 -1.46
CA TRP A 471 16.51 -13.09 -0.83
C TRP A 471 16.71 -13.31 0.66
N GLY A 472 15.85 -14.11 1.31
CA GLY A 472 15.78 -14.22 2.76
C GLY A 472 16.53 -15.43 3.34
N GLY A 473 16.51 -15.51 4.67
CA GLY A 473 17.02 -16.65 5.45
C GLY A 473 18.53 -16.82 5.41
N ARG A 474 19.27 -15.72 5.20
CA ARG A 474 20.73 -15.70 5.14
C ARG A 474 21.28 -14.60 6.07
N PRO A 475 21.59 -14.91 7.33
CA PRO A 475 22.20 -13.94 8.26
C PRO A 475 23.55 -13.37 7.76
N GLY A 476 23.91 -12.20 8.28
CA GLY A 476 25.21 -11.56 8.07
C GLY A 476 25.36 -10.77 6.77
N LEU A 477 26.47 -10.04 6.66
CA LEU A 477 26.82 -9.16 5.55
C LEU A 477 27.20 -9.90 4.27
N THR A 478 27.46 -11.21 4.37
CA THR A 478 27.58 -12.10 3.20
C THR A 478 26.24 -12.69 2.76
N GLY A 479 25.19 -12.53 3.57
CA GLY A 479 23.81 -12.95 3.33
C GLY A 479 22.88 -11.79 2.93
N SER A 480 21.62 -11.84 3.37
CA SER A 480 20.52 -10.94 2.98
C SER A 480 20.83 -9.47 3.24
N ALA A 481 21.51 -9.16 4.35
CA ALA A 481 21.98 -7.81 4.66
C ALA A 481 22.98 -7.31 3.61
N GLY A 482 23.84 -8.18 3.09
CA GLY A 482 24.76 -7.87 1.99
C GLY A 482 24.05 -7.54 0.68
N LEU A 483 22.98 -8.28 0.33
CA LEU A 483 22.17 -8.01 -0.86
C LEU A 483 21.49 -6.64 -0.75
N TYR A 484 20.95 -6.31 0.42
CA TYR A 484 20.41 -4.97 0.72
C TYR A 484 21.46 -3.88 0.48
N ARG A 485 22.67 -4.05 1.01
CA ARG A 485 23.78 -3.11 0.80
C ARG A 485 24.20 -2.96 -0.66
N MET A 486 24.21 -4.05 -1.41
CA MET A 486 24.49 -4.02 -2.84
C MET A 486 23.48 -3.15 -3.58
N PHE A 487 22.19 -3.36 -3.30
CA PHE A 487 21.12 -2.61 -3.92
C PHE A 487 21.18 -1.12 -3.53
N HIS A 488 21.42 -0.83 -2.25
CA HIS A 488 21.66 0.52 -1.73
C HIS A 488 22.77 1.25 -2.50
N ASP A 489 23.97 0.68 -2.50
CA ASP A 489 25.13 1.31 -3.12
C ASP A 489 24.98 1.42 -4.63
N TYR A 490 24.29 0.46 -5.26
CA TYR A 490 24.00 0.54 -6.69
C TYR A 490 23.08 1.73 -7.00
N MET A 491 22.00 1.93 -6.23
CA MET A 491 21.07 3.04 -6.46
C MET A 491 21.69 4.41 -6.13
N GLU A 492 22.37 4.54 -4.98
CA GLU A 492 22.92 5.84 -4.59
C GLU A 492 24.24 6.17 -5.28
N VAL A 493 25.19 5.24 -5.30
CA VAL A 493 26.56 5.51 -5.74
C VAL A 493 26.72 5.30 -7.25
N GLU A 494 26.23 4.16 -7.77
CA GLU A 494 26.36 3.88 -9.21
C GLU A 494 25.32 4.65 -10.05
N LYS A 495 24.08 4.82 -9.56
CA LYS A 495 23.00 5.51 -10.28
C LYS A 495 22.79 6.97 -9.89
N GLY A 496 23.33 7.41 -8.76
CA GLY A 496 23.26 8.80 -8.35
C GLY A 496 21.92 9.23 -7.74
N LEU A 497 21.05 8.27 -7.39
CA LEU A 497 19.74 8.58 -6.80
C LEU A 497 19.93 9.08 -5.37
N SER A 498 19.30 10.22 -5.06
CA SER A 498 19.47 10.92 -3.78
C SER A 498 18.14 11.17 -3.05
N ASN A 499 17.01 10.82 -3.64
CA ASN A 499 15.67 11.07 -3.11
C ASN A 499 15.08 9.89 -2.28
N ILE A 500 15.89 8.92 -1.90
CA ILE A 500 15.44 7.67 -1.27
C ILE A 500 15.55 7.76 0.25
N ILE A 501 14.52 7.28 0.95
CA ILE A 501 14.57 6.89 2.35
C ILE A 501 14.63 5.37 2.39
N TRP A 502 15.69 4.84 3.00
CA TRP A 502 15.93 3.40 3.04
C TRP A 502 15.19 2.76 4.21
N VAL A 503 14.25 1.86 3.90
CA VAL A 503 13.50 1.10 4.91
C VAL A 503 14.08 -0.30 5.00
N TRP A 504 14.59 -0.68 6.16
CA TRP A 504 15.01 -2.05 6.44
C TRP A 504 13.88 -2.77 7.15
N ASN A 505 13.41 -3.87 6.58
CA ASN A 505 12.23 -4.57 7.04
C ASN A 505 12.49 -6.03 7.39
N ILE A 506 11.91 -6.43 8.52
CA ILE A 506 11.94 -7.76 9.14
C ILE A 506 10.49 -8.19 9.40
N GLN A 507 10.24 -9.49 9.59
CA GLN A 507 8.94 -10.04 9.98
C GLN A 507 8.98 -10.58 11.42
N ASP A 508 7.85 -10.51 12.13
CA ASP A 508 7.62 -11.30 13.34
C ASP A 508 7.51 -12.80 13.02
N LEU A 509 8.44 -13.60 13.53
CA LEU A 509 8.47 -15.05 13.29
C LEU A 509 8.59 -15.81 14.62
N PRO A 510 8.13 -17.07 14.67
CA PRO A 510 8.34 -17.94 15.83
C PRO A 510 9.83 -18.17 16.15
N ASP A 511 10.16 -18.42 17.42
CA ASP A 511 11.53 -18.67 17.89
C ASP A 511 12.18 -19.91 17.23
N ASP A 512 11.38 -20.85 16.74
CA ASP A 512 11.80 -22.07 16.07
C ASP A 512 11.74 -21.98 14.53
N TYR A 513 11.47 -20.80 13.98
CA TYR A 513 11.54 -20.57 12.54
C TYR A 513 12.99 -20.54 12.05
N GLY A 514 13.25 -21.22 10.92
CA GLY A 514 14.61 -21.36 10.35
C GLY A 514 15.38 -22.60 10.81
N TRP A 515 14.71 -23.52 11.51
CA TRP A 515 15.22 -24.82 11.96
C TRP A 515 14.40 -25.95 11.33
N ALA A 516 15.03 -27.08 10.98
CA ALA A 516 14.31 -28.23 10.41
C ALA A 516 13.30 -28.80 11.43
N ASP A 517 13.71 -28.94 12.69
CA ASP A 517 12.83 -29.45 13.75
C ASP A 517 11.74 -28.45 14.21
N GLY A 518 11.78 -27.19 13.74
CA GLY A 518 10.92 -26.10 14.18
C GLY A 518 9.92 -25.60 13.14
N ASP A 519 10.30 -25.58 11.86
CA ASP A 519 9.39 -25.23 10.76
C ASP A 519 9.40 -26.33 9.69
N PRO A 520 8.27 -27.05 9.48
CA PRO A 520 8.16 -28.06 8.41
C PRO A 520 8.43 -27.51 7.01
N LYS A 521 8.34 -26.19 6.82
CA LYS A 521 8.71 -25.54 5.55
C LYS A 521 10.23 -25.45 5.38
N PHE A 522 11.01 -25.52 6.45
CA PHE A 522 12.48 -25.51 6.39
C PHE A 522 13.07 -26.87 5.98
N ASP A 523 12.38 -27.98 6.24
CA ASP A 523 12.79 -29.35 5.87
C ASP A 523 13.24 -29.50 4.42
N ARG A 524 12.74 -28.67 3.50
CA ARG A 524 13.13 -28.69 2.08
C ARG A 524 14.60 -28.34 1.83
N TYR A 525 15.29 -27.73 2.79
CA TYR A 525 16.72 -27.38 2.70
C TYR A 525 17.62 -28.40 3.41
N GLU A 526 17.06 -29.23 4.28
CA GLU A 526 17.83 -30.20 5.05
C GLU A 526 18.46 -31.25 4.13
N GLY A 527 19.76 -31.51 4.31
CA GLY A 527 20.50 -32.50 3.52
C GLY A 527 20.70 -32.13 2.04
N LEU A 528 20.24 -30.96 1.61
CA LEU A 528 20.41 -30.48 0.25
C LEU A 528 21.77 -29.80 0.07
N GLU A 529 22.60 -30.32 -0.83
CA GLU A 529 23.88 -29.70 -1.17
C GLU A 529 23.64 -28.28 -1.72
N GLY A 530 24.25 -27.28 -1.08
CA GLY A 530 24.05 -25.87 -1.42
C GLY A 530 22.72 -25.27 -0.95
N GLY A 531 21.93 -26.00 -0.15
CA GLY A 531 20.73 -25.49 0.52
C GLY A 531 21.02 -24.44 1.60
N LEU A 532 19.96 -23.91 2.21
CA LEU A 532 20.07 -22.99 3.35
C LEU A 532 20.50 -23.75 4.60
N ALA A 533 21.46 -23.19 5.33
CA ALA A 533 21.81 -23.66 6.67
C ALA A 533 20.76 -23.15 7.67
N GLU A 534 20.55 -23.89 8.76
CA GLU A 534 19.69 -23.44 9.86
C GLU A 534 20.17 -22.11 10.43
N TYR A 535 19.21 -21.30 10.87
CA TYR A 535 19.47 -19.98 11.43
C TYR A 535 18.35 -19.56 12.40
N ASP A 536 18.69 -18.64 13.29
CA ASP A 536 17.73 -18.00 14.18
C ASP A 536 17.06 -16.82 13.46
N ALA A 537 15.81 -17.00 13.05
CA ALA A 537 15.02 -15.96 12.39
C ALA A 537 14.55 -14.85 13.35
N ASP A 538 14.54 -15.13 14.66
CA ASP A 538 14.19 -14.18 15.71
C ASP A 538 15.38 -13.28 16.08
N ASP A 539 16.63 -13.64 15.77
CA ASP A 539 17.76 -12.70 15.85
C ASP A 539 17.75 -11.67 14.70
N TRP A 540 16.88 -10.66 14.82
CA TRP A 540 16.76 -9.57 13.84
C TRP A 540 18.06 -8.79 13.65
N SER A 541 18.96 -8.76 14.64
CA SER A 541 20.24 -8.05 14.49
C SER A 541 21.17 -8.75 13.50
N SER A 542 21.05 -10.07 13.35
CA SER A 542 21.83 -10.84 12.37
C SER A 542 21.50 -10.48 10.91
N PHE A 543 20.33 -9.90 10.66
CA PHE A 543 19.88 -9.42 9.34
C PHE A 543 20.11 -7.91 9.11
N SER A 544 20.74 -7.21 10.06
CA SER A 544 20.90 -5.76 9.96
C SER A 544 21.90 -5.34 8.89
N PRO A 545 21.54 -4.45 7.95
CA PRO A 545 22.49 -3.86 7.01
C PRO A 545 23.41 -2.82 7.67
N GLY A 546 23.23 -2.54 8.96
CA GLY A 546 23.95 -1.54 9.74
C GLY A 546 23.39 -0.12 9.56
N LYS A 547 23.53 0.71 10.61
CA LYS A 547 22.90 2.05 10.73
C LYS A 547 23.18 3.06 9.60
N ASP A 548 24.20 2.80 8.79
CA ASP A 548 24.61 3.68 7.69
C ASP A 548 23.93 3.34 6.36
N TYR A 549 23.15 2.25 6.31
CA TYR A 549 22.46 1.75 5.11
C TYR A 549 20.94 1.84 5.18
N TYR A 550 20.35 2.22 6.32
CA TYR A 550 18.91 2.38 6.44
C TYR A 550 18.55 3.65 7.24
N ASP A 551 17.37 4.20 6.97
CA ASP A 551 16.80 5.38 7.61
C ASP A 551 15.66 5.03 8.57
N VAL A 552 14.91 3.96 8.30
CA VAL A 552 13.73 3.53 9.06
C VAL A 552 13.79 2.02 9.29
N LEU A 553 13.65 1.60 10.56
CA LEU A 553 13.42 0.19 10.90
C LEU A 553 11.93 -0.12 10.70
N SER A 554 11.64 -1.25 10.07
CA SER A 554 10.29 -1.70 9.78
C SER A 554 10.11 -3.14 10.23
N VAL A 555 8.96 -3.45 10.83
CA VAL A 555 8.60 -4.81 11.22
C VAL A 555 7.20 -5.13 10.68
N ASP A 556 7.07 -6.25 10.00
CA ASP A 556 5.79 -6.77 9.51
C ASP A 556 5.20 -7.70 10.57
N PHE A 557 3.90 -7.56 10.84
CA PHE A 557 3.17 -8.27 11.89
C PHE A 557 2.06 -9.14 11.31
N TYR A 558 2.35 -10.43 11.19
CA TYR A 558 1.45 -11.45 10.67
C TYR A 558 1.36 -12.70 11.55
N ASP A 559 2.33 -12.93 12.44
CA ASP A 559 2.31 -14.07 13.34
C ASP A 559 1.14 -13.97 14.36
N PRO A 560 0.52 -15.09 14.77
CA PRO A 560 -0.53 -15.08 15.78
C PRO A 560 -0.13 -14.44 17.12
N GLU A 561 1.16 -14.37 17.46
CA GLU A 561 1.64 -13.69 18.66
C GLU A 561 1.48 -12.16 18.56
N GLY A 562 1.49 -11.62 17.34
CA GLY A 562 1.23 -10.22 17.04
C GLY A 562 2.15 -9.24 17.79
N TYR A 563 1.54 -8.25 18.44
CA TYR A 563 2.25 -7.17 19.15
C TYR A 563 2.81 -7.62 20.51
N ALA A 564 3.55 -8.73 20.55
CA ALA A 564 4.23 -9.22 21.74
C ALA A 564 5.29 -8.24 22.26
N ALA A 565 5.52 -8.23 23.58
CA ALA A 565 6.52 -7.35 24.19
C ALA A 565 7.95 -7.64 23.71
N ARG A 566 8.26 -8.90 23.36
CA ARG A 566 9.58 -9.30 22.85
C ARG A 566 9.91 -8.62 21.52
N HIS A 567 8.96 -8.62 20.57
CA HIS A 567 9.07 -7.94 19.28
C HIS A 567 9.32 -6.43 19.46
N TYR A 568 8.54 -5.80 20.35
CA TYR A 568 8.71 -4.38 20.63
C TYR A 568 10.07 -4.03 21.24
N GLU A 569 10.53 -4.78 22.24
CA GLU A 569 11.81 -4.49 22.90
C GLU A 569 13.00 -4.74 21.98
N GLN A 570 12.94 -5.72 21.08
CA GLN A 570 13.97 -5.95 20.08
C GLN A 570 14.02 -4.82 19.05
N ALA A 571 12.88 -4.44 18.45
CA ALA A 571 12.80 -3.30 17.53
C ALA A 571 13.29 -2.00 18.19
N LYS A 572 12.83 -1.72 19.41
CA LYS A 572 13.23 -0.55 20.20
C LYS A 572 14.71 -0.55 20.53
N SER A 573 15.29 -1.70 20.87
CA SER A 573 16.73 -1.84 21.13
C SER A 573 17.54 -1.46 19.90
N ILE A 574 17.17 -2.00 18.73
CA ILE A 574 17.85 -1.72 17.45
C ILE A 574 17.67 -0.26 17.03
N ALA A 575 16.43 0.24 17.03
CA ALA A 575 16.11 1.62 16.70
C ALA A 575 16.84 2.62 17.60
N LYS A 576 16.95 2.33 18.91
CA LYS A 576 17.70 3.15 19.87
C LYS A 576 19.20 3.10 19.62
N ARG A 577 19.77 1.90 19.39
CA ARG A 577 21.19 1.70 19.06
C ARG A 577 21.60 2.55 17.85
N ASP A 578 20.74 2.57 16.83
CA ASP A 578 21.05 3.18 15.54
C ASP A 578 20.50 4.62 15.41
N GLY A 579 19.67 5.06 16.36
CA GLY A 579 19.08 6.40 16.41
C GLY A 579 18.02 6.65 15.33
N LYS A 580 17.28 5.61 14.93
CA LYS A 580 16.32 5.59 13.82
C LYS A 580 14.87 5.45 14.32
N PRO A 581 13.86 5.96 13.59
CA PRO A 581 12.46 5.63 13.87
C PRO A 581 12.16 4.15 13.54
N MET A 582 11.09 3.64 14.14
CA MET A 582 10.53 2.31 13.87
C MET A 582 9.08 2.42 13.40
N ILE A 583 8.68 1.56 12.46
CA ILE A 583 7.33 1.49 11.88
C ILE A 583 6.83 0.04 11.84
N ILE A 584 5.50 -0.13 11.87
CA ILE A 584 4.84 -1.37 11.48
C ILE A 584 4.70 -1.32 9.95
N GLY A 585 5.56 -2.09 9.28
CA GLY A 585 5.71 -2.08 7.83
C GLY A 585 4.52 -2.68 7.10
N GLU A 586 3.95 -3.72 7.68
CA GLU A 586 2.76 -4.42 7.24
C GLU A 586 2.03 -5.00 8.45
N THR A 587 0.70 -5.10 8.36
CA THR A 587 -0.09 -5.85 9.32
C THR A 587 -1.44 -6.26 8.74
N PHE A 588 -1.98 -7.38 9.22
CA PHE A 588 -3.40 -7.69 9.03
C PHE A 588 -4.28 -7.05 10.10
N VAL A 589 -3.83 -6.99 11.36
CA VAL A 589 -4.63 -6.56 12.51
C VAL A 589 -4.02 -5.29 13.08
N PHE A 590 -4.79 -4.20 13.14
CA PHE A 590 -4.28 -2.95 13.70
C PHE A 590 -3.93 -3.08 15.18
N PRO A 591 -2.89 -2.37 15.66
CA PRO A 591 -2.62 -2.31 17.09
C PRO A 591 -3.76 -1.55 17.77
N SER A 592 -4.34 -2.16 18.79
CA SER A 592 -5.32 -1.52 19.68
C SER A 592 -4.71 -0.33 20.40
N GLN A 593 -5.55 0.56 20.96
CA GLN A 593 -5.06 1.69 21.76
C GLN A 593 -4.21 1.25 22.96
N ALA A 594 -4.51 0.08 23.55
CA ALA A 594 -3.73 -0.47 24.65
C ALA A 594 -2.33 -0.90 24.19
N GLU A 595 -2.22 -1.54 23.03
CA GLU A 595 -0.93 -1.92 22.42
C GLU A 595 -0.14 -0.67 22.01
N GLN A 596 -0.78 0.32 21.39
CA GLN A 596 -0.13 1.59 21.05
C GLN A 596 0.40 2.31 22.30
N ALA A 597 -0.35 2.30 23.41
CA ALA A 597 0.09 2.89 24.67
C ALA A 597 1.24 2.11 25.32
N ALA A 598 1.25 0.78 25.20
CA ALA A 598 2.33 -0.08 25.69
C ALA A 598 3.59 -0.02 24.80
N GLN A 599 3.42 0.30 23.51
CA GLN A 599 4.45 0.29 22.48
C GLN A 599 4.54 1.63 21.74
N PRO A 600 4.76 2.76 22.44
CA PRO A 600 4.55 4.10 21.89
C PRO A 600 5.57 4.54 20.84
N ASN A 601 6.56 3.70 20.51
CA ASN A 601 7.64 4.07 19.59
C ASN A 601 7.35 3.74 18.13
N TRP A 602 6.29 2.99 17.84
CA TRP A 602 5.82 2.82 16.47
C TRP A 602 5.27 4.15 15.95
N THR A 603 5.69 4.54 14.74
CA THR A 603 5.36 5.86 14.18
C THR A 603 4.46 5.80 12.96
N LEU A 604 4.20 4.60 12.46
CA LEU A 604 3.32 4.31 11.33
C LEU A 604 2.87 2.86 11.45
N ALA A 605 1.63 2.55 11.06
CA ALA A 605 1.20 1.17 10.78
C ALA A 605 0.48 1.10 9.44
N MET A 606 0.98 0.22 8.58
CA MET A 606 0.43 0.02 7.24
C MET A 606 -0.31 -1.31 7.16
N PRO A 607 -1.63 -1.28 6.95
CA PRO A 607 -2.39 -2.50 6.76
C PRO A 607 -2.22 -3.04 5.33
N TRP A 608 -2.35 -4.35 5.17
CA TRP A 608 -2.21 -5.01 3.87
C TRP A 608 -3.50 -4.97 3.04
N GLY A 609 -3.72 -3.86 2.34
CA GLY A 609 -4.70 -3.75 1.27
C GLY A 609 -6.14 -4.10 1.67
N VAL A 610 -6.86 -4.83 0.82
CA VAL A 610 -8.27 -5.18 1.06
C VAL A 610 -8.42 -6.14 2.24
N ARG A 611 -7.38 -6.92 2.57
CA ARG A 611 -7.40 -7.88 3.68
C ARG A 611 -7.65 -7.20 5.02
N THR A 612 -7.34 -5.91 5.16
CA THR A 612 -7.68 -5.10 6.35
C THR A 612 -9.11 -5.34 6.84
N TRP A 613 -10.10 -5.39 5.93
CA TRP A 613 -11.51 -5.60 6.30
C TRP A 613 -11.86 -7.06 6.66
N ASN A 614 -10.99 -8.01 6.37
CA ASN A 614 -11.17 -9.42 6.73
C ASN A 614 -10.68 -9.72 8.16
N TYR A 615 -9.73 -8.93 8.65
CA TYR A 615 -9.05 -9.17 9.93
C TYR A 615 -9.42 -8.18 11.03
N ASN A 616 -10.09 -7.07 10.70
CA ASN A 616 -10.48 -6.05 11.66
C ASN A 616 -11.99 -5.79 11.62
N THR A 617 -12.59 -5.53 12.79
CA THR A 617 -13.97 -5.05 12.85
C THR A 617 -14.05 -3.57 12.43
N PRO A 618 -15.21 -3.10 11.94
CA PRO A 618 -15.42 -1.67 11.65
C PRO A 618 -15.08 -0.76 12.83
N GLU A 619 -15.38 -1.18 14.06
CA GLU A 619 -15.12 -0.41 15.28
C GLU A 619 -13.61 -0.32 15.57
N ALA A 620 -12.86 -1.42 15.41
CA ALA A 620 -11.42 -1.42 15.60
C ALA A 620 -10.71 -0.54 14.56
N MET A 621 -11.16 -0.59 13.30
CA MET A 621 -10.63 0.30 12.25
C MET A 621 -10.97 1.77 12.53
N ALA A 622 -12.20 2.07 12.93
CA ALA A 622 -12.59 3.44 13.31
C ALA A 622 -11.73 3.95 14.47
N GLU A 623 -11.53 3.13 15.50
CA GLU A 623 -10.70 3.47 16.66
C GLU A 623 -9.24 3.74 16.27
N PHE A 624 -8.65 2.93 15.38
CA PHE A 624 -7.29 3.16 14.88
C PHE A 624 -7.19 4.44 14.03
N TYR A 625 -8.08 4.60 13.04
CA TYR A 625 -8.00 5.73 12.11
C TYR A 625 -8.30 7.06 12.78
N HIS A 626 -9.27 7.14 13.70
CA HIS A 626 -9.58 8.38 14.41
C HIS A 626 -8.45 8.89 15.32
N HIS A 627 -7.54 8.01 15.74
CA HIS A 627 -6.41 8.35 16.62
C HIS A 627 -5.06 8.38 15.89
N SER A 628 -5.05 8.20 14.57
CA SER A 628 -3.83 8.29 13.74
C SER A 628 -3.78 9.58 12.94
N VAL A 629 -2.58 9.97 12.54
CA VAL A 629 -2.34 11.16 11.71
C VAL A 629 -2.78 10.86 10.28
N GLY A 630 -3.77 11.59 9.78
CA GLY A 630 -4.25 11.55 8.38
C GLY A 630 -3.47 12.49 7.47
N ALA A 631 -3.69 12.39 6.16
CA ALA A 631 -3.01 13.19 5.14
C ALA A 631 -3.07 14.71 5.40
N ALA A 632 -4.23 15.21 5.83
CA ALA A 632 -4.44 16.64 6.14
C ALA A 632 -3.53 17.15 7.29
N ASP A 633 -3.12 16.25 8.19
CA ASP A 633 -2.36 16.56 9.39
C ASP A 633 -0.84 16.32 9.22
N VAL A 634 -0.43 15.72 8.10
CA VAL A 634 0.99 15.61 7.73
C VAL A 634 1.55 17.01 7.44
N PRO A 635 2.78 17.34 7.88
CA PRO A 635 3.40 18.61 7.51
C PRO A 635 3.67 18.68 6.00
N ARG A 636 4.11 19.85 5.53
CA ARG A 636 4.61 19.96 4.15
C ARG A 636 5.89 19.17 4.05
N LEU A 637 5.96 18.18 3.16
CA LEU A 637 7.13 17.30 3.05
C LEU A 637 8.23 17.93 2.18
N ALA A 638 9.48 17.68 2.54
CA ALA A 638 10.65 18.13 1.80
C ALA A 638 11.10 17.08 0.77
N THR A 639 11.62 17.54 -0.37
CA THR A 639 12.39 16.67 -1.27
C THR A 639 13.74 16.37 -0.64
N ARG A 640 14.05 15.10 -0.45
CA ARG A 640 15.31 14.60 0.08
C ARG A 640 16.41 14.65 -0.98
N ARG A 641 17.64 14.90 -0.53
CA ARG A 641 18.87 14.77 -1.33
C ARG A 641 19.98 14.20 -0.44
N ASN A 642 20.17 12.89 -0.51
CA ASN A 642 21.22 12.18 0.21
C ASN A 642 22.60 12.66 -0.24
N ALA A 643 23.52 12.71 0.73
CA ALA A 643 24.92 12.95 0.43
C ALA A 643 25.54 11.66 -0.10
N ILE A 644 25.75 11.59 -1.42
CA ILE A 644 26.35 10.43 -2.08
C ILE A 644 27.87 10.46 -1.82
N ASP A 645 28.37 9.43 -1.13
CA ASP A 645 29.81 9.23 -0.88
C ASP A 645 30.32 8.06 -1.71
N ALA A 646 31.23 8.33 -2.64
CA ALA A 646 31.84 7.32 -3.51
C ALA A 646 32.99 6.56 -2.84
N GLN A 647 33.37 6.90 -1.60
CA GLN A 647 34.36 6.10 -0.87
C GLN A 647 33.76 4.77 -0.43
N PRO A 648 34.52 3.65 -0.58
CA PRO A 648 34.04 2.36 -0.11
C PRO A 648 33.84 2.38 1.40
N ARG A 649 32.65 1.90 1.81
CA ARG A 649 32.31 1.64 3.20
C ARG A 649 32.85 0.26 3.58
N VAL A 650 33.62 0.17 4.66
CA VAL A 650 34.17 -1.09 5.15
C VAL A 650 33.56 -1.43 6.50
N SER A 651 33.09 -2.66 6.63
CA SER A 651 32.55 -3.24 7.87
C SER A 651 33.27 -4.54 8.21
N VAL A 652 33.10 -5.01 9.44
CA VAL A 652 33.64 -6.28 9.92
C VAL A 652 32.59 -7.05 10.71
N GLU A 653 32.50 -8.35 10.51
CA GLU A 653 31.62 -9.26 11.24
C GLU A 653 32.38 -10.49 11.74
N ALA A 654 31.90 -11.11 12.81
CA ALA A 654 32.38 -12.40 13.28
C ALA A 654 31.65 -13.50 12.51
N THR A 655 32.39 -14.36 11.81
CA THR A 655 31.80 -15.43 10.99
C THR A 655 31.96 -16.81 11.61
N SER A 656 32.95 -17.01 12.48
CA SER A 656 33.05 -18.23 13.28
C SER A 656 33.82 -17.98 14.58
N ASP A 657 33.35 -18.59 15.65
CA ASP A 657 34.08 -18.65 16.91
C ASP A 657 35.17 -19.73 16.88
N GLY A 658 36.21 -19.52 17.66
CA GLY A 658 37.29 -20.48 17.88
C GLY A 658 36.99 -21.42 19.04
N ARG A 659 37.68 -22.55 19.08
CA ARG A 659 37.60 -23.54 20.15
C ARG A 659 38.93 -24.24 20.35
N GLU A 660 39.34 -24.40 21.61
CA GLU A 660 40.50 -25.22 21.94
C GLU A 660 40.24 -26.72 21.69
N PRO A 661 41.28 -27.48 21.31
CA PRO A 661 42.67 -27.06 21.13
C PRO A 661 43.03 -26.56 19.72
N GLY A 662 42.12 -26.52 18.74
CA GLY A 662 42.53 -26.35 17.34
C GLY A 662 41.53 -25.79 16.33
N THR A 663 40.38 -25.26 16.76
CA THR A 663 39.45 -24.55 15.87
C THR A 663 39.73 -23.06 15.92
N ASP A 664 40.15 -22.48 14.80
CA ASP A 664 40.41 -21.04 14.70
C ASP A 664 39.11 -20.24 14.57
N ALA A 665 39.10 -19.02 15.10
CA ALA A 665 38.01 -18.08 14.88
C ALA A 665 38.24 -17.26 13.61
N VAL A 666 37.17 -16.77 12.97
CA VAL A 666 37.25 -15.99 11.73
C VAL A 666 36.43 -14.71 11.83
N LEU A 667 37.10 -13.61 11.50
CA LEU A 667 36.48 -12.30 11.26
C LEU A 667 36.47 -12.04 9.76
N THR A 668 35.33 -11.60 9.23
CA THR A 668 35.17 -11.27 7.81
C THR A 668 34.93 -9.78 7.65
N PHE A 669 35.77 -9.15 6.84
CA PHE A 669 35.65 -7.75 6.45
C PHE A 669 34.95 -7.67 5.10
N VAL A 670 34.06 -6.70 4.94
CA VAL A 670 33.23 -6.54 3.74
C VAL A 670 33.36 -5.13 3.18
N ARG A 671 33.41 -5.02 1.85
CA ARG A 671 33.33 -3.76 1.09
C ARG A 671 32.36 -3.86 -0.11
N PRO A 672 31.82 -2.74 -0.61
CA PRO A 672 30.91 -2.72 -1.75
C PRO A 672 31.53 -3.26 -3.05
N ALA A 673 30.71 -3.95 -3.84
CA ALA A 673 31.07 -4.51 -5.14
C ALA A 673 31.69 -3.48 -6.10
N HIS A 674 31.09 -2.28 -6.21
CA HIS A 674 31.57 -1.20 -7.09
C HIS A 674 33.02 -0.75 -6.78
N SER A 675 33.52 -1.05 -5.58
CA SER A 675 34.87 -0.70 -5.14
C SER A 675 35.91 -1.81 -5.28
N ALA A 676 35.50 -2.98 -5.79
CA ALA A 676 36.33 -4.18 -5.81
C ALA A 676 37.50 -4.11 -6.80
N GLY A 677 37.45 -3.21 -7.80
CA GLY A 677 38.41 -3.18 -8.92
C GLY A 677 39.88 -2.93 -8.54
N LYS A 678 40.19 -2.47 -7.32
CA LYS A 678 41.56 -2.28 -6.82
C LYS A 678 41.74 -2.95 -5.46
N ALA A 679 42.98 -3.31 -5.14
CA ALA A 679 43.31 -3.77 -3.79
C ALA A 679 43.11 -2.64 -2.77
N LEU A 680 42.68 -2.99 -1.55
CA LEU A 680 42.44 -2.06 -0.46
C LEU A 680 42.97 -2.65 0.85
N THR A 681 43.89 -1.95 1.52
CA THR A 681 44.36 -2.34 2.86
C THR A 681 43.64 -1.52 3.91
N VAL A 682 43.03 -2.22 4.85
CA VAL A 682 42.26 -1.67 5.96
C VAL A 682 43.01 -1.94 7.26
N ARG A 683 42.87 -1.03 8.23
CA ARG A 683 43.54 -1.12 9.52
C ARG A 683 42.51 -1.35 10.61
N TYR A 684 42.91 -2.07 11.64
CA TYR A 684 42.08 -2.31 12.80
C TYR A 684 42.94 -2.35 14.08
N VAL A 685 42.27 -2.27 15.21
CA VAL A 685 42.85 -2.51 16.54
C VAL A 685 42.19 -3.71 17.19
N VAL A 686 42.96 -4.42 18.00
CA VAL A 686 42.50 -5.61 18.73
C VAL A 686 42.26 -5.23 20.19
N HIS A 687 41.13 -5.66 20.71
CA HIS A 687 40.71 -5.53 22.10
C HIS A 687 40.41 -6.91 22.65
N ASP A 688 41.23 -7.34 23.61
CA ASP A 688 41.04 -8.57 24.36
C ASP A 688 40.14 -8.27 25.57
N ASP A 689 39.31 -9.22 25.98
CA ASP A 689 38.75 -9.16 27.33
C ASP A 689 39.83 -9.40 28.41
N ARG A 690 39.43 -9.31 29.68
CA ARG A 690 40.34 -9.44 30.81
C ARG A 690 41.02 -10.82 30.90
N ASP A 691 40.40 -11.85 30.32
CA ASP A 691 40.80 -13.25 30.43
C ASP A 691 41.58 -13.72 29.20
N THR A 692 41.66 -12.90 28.15
CA THR A 692 42.29 -13.17 26.86
C THR A 692 43.65 -12.47 26.74
N ARG A 693 44.65 -13.16 26.16
CA ARG A 693 45.97 -12.59 25.87
C ARG A 693 46.55 -13.08 24.54
N ALA A 694 46.89 -12.15 23.66
CA ALA A 694 47.70 -12.42 22.48
C ALA A 694 49.02 -13.15 22.80
N GLY A 695 49.38 -14.13 21.97
CA GLY A 695 50.57 -14.98 22.13
C GLY A 695 50.43 -16.08 23.19
N ARG A 696 49.32 -16.10 23.95
CA ARG A 696 48.97 -17.14 24.91
C ARG A 696 47.73 -17.92 24.48
N ASP A 697 46.64 -17.21 24.19
CA ASP A 697 45.34 -17.83 23.84
C ASP A 697 45.11 -17.85 22.32
N TYR A 698 45.71 -16.91 21.60
CA TYR A 698 45.68 -16.86 20.13
C TYR A 698 46.97 -16.24 19.58
N ALA A 699 47.29 -16.48 18.31
CA ALA A 699 48.44 -15.86 17.65
C ALA A 699 48.24 -14.34 17.49
N PRO A 700 49.23 -13.48 17.81
CA PRO A 700 49.08 -12.03 17.67
C PRO A 700 48.73 -11.61 16.23
N LEU A 701 47.74 -10.74 16.09
CA LEU A 701 47.33 -10.15 14.81
C LEU A 701 48.17 -8.90 14.48
N ASP A 702 48.35 -8.59 13.20
CA ASP A 702 49.20 -7.48 12.74
C ASP A 702 48.48 -6.12 12.61
N GLY A 703 47.17 -6.11 12.83
CA GLY A 703 46.33 -4.90 12.77
C GLY A 703 45.92 -4.48 11.35
N ARG A 704 46.07 -5.35 10.34
CA ARG A 704 45.75 -5.02 8.94
C ARG A 704 45.10 -6.18 8.22
N VAL A 705 44.14 -5.86 7.36
CA VAL A 705 43.55 -6.80 6.41
C VAL A 705 43.62 -6.21 5.01
N THR A 706 43.88 -7.02 3.99
CA THR A 706 43.96 -6.56 2.60
C THR A 706 42.94 -7.27 1.73
N PHE A 707 42.04 -6.50 1.14
CA PHE A 707 41.21 -6.93 0.02
C PHE A 707 42.08 -6.97 -1.23
N ALA A 708 42.21 -8.13 -1.86
CA ALA A 708 42.82 -8.22 -3.19
C ALA A 708 41.91 -7.55 -4.25
N ALA A 709 42.46 -7.21 -5.41
CA ALA A 709 41.66 -6.74 -6.53
C ALA A 709 40.61 -7.81 -6.91
N GLY A 710 39.37 -7.38 -7.13
CA GLY A 710 38.21 -8.23 -7.39
C GLY A 710 37.52 -8.81 -6.14
N GLN A 711 38.10 -8.68 -4.94
CA GLN A 711 37.50 -9.24 -3.72
C GLN A 711 36.61 -8.23 -3.01
N THR A 712 35.41 -8.64 -2.61
CA THR A 712 34.49 -7.87 -1.74
C THR A 712 34.59 -8.26 -0.28
N THR A 713 35.22 -9.40 0.00
CA THR A 713 35.51 -9.88 1.35
C THR A 713 37.01 -10.06 1.56
N ALA A 714 37.44 -9.97 2.81
CA ALA A 714 38.76 -10.38 3.25
C ALA A 714 38.64 -10.93 4.68
N THR A 715 39.41 -11.96 5.02
CA THR A 715 39.30 -12.62 6.32
C THR A 715 40.54 -12.36 7.18
N GLU A 716 40.31 -12.27 8.48
CA GLU A 716 41.35 -12.34 9.51
C GLU A 716 41.10 -13.58 10.36
N THR A 717 42.11 -14.43 10.50
CA THR A 717 42.01 -15.68 11.24
C THR A 717 42.63 -15.50 12.63
N VAL A 718 41.79 -15.62 13.65
CA VAL A 718 42.25 -15.65 15.06
C VAL A 718 42.70 -17.07 15.36
N ARG A 719 43.98 -17.33 15.09
CA ARG A 719 44.55 -18.66 15.27
C ARG A 719 44.61 -19.04 16.75
N VAL A 720 43.79 -20.00 17.17
CA VAL A 720 43.69 -20.43 18.57
C VAL A 720 44.94 -21.22 18.95
N LEU A 721 45.49 -20.93 20.13
CA LEU A 721 46.65 -21.63 20.67
C LEU A 721 46.20 -22.62 21.73
N ASP A 722 46.55 -23.89 21.56
CA ASP A 722 46.28 -24.94 22.54
C ASP A 722 46.99 -24.64 23.87
N ARG A 723 46.18 -24.49 24.92
CA ARG A 723 46.66 -24.25 26.27
C ARG A 723 46.75 -25.55 27.05
N ARG A 724 47.96 -25.88 27.52
CA ARG A 724 48.15 -26.94 28.52
C ARG A 724 47.61 -26.50 29.88
N GLY A 725 46.53 -27.12 30.36
CA GLY A 725 45.97 -26.94 31.70
C GLY A 725 44.46 -26.69 31.70
N MET A 726 43.86 -26.51 32.88
CA MET A 726 42.42 -26.20 33.01
C MET A 726 42.10 -24.91 32.25
N SER A 727 41.25 -25.02 31.22
CA SER A 727 40.93 -23.91 30.33
C SER A 727 40.10 -22.85 31.08
N PRO A 728 40.35 -21.54 30.92
CA PRO A 728 39.56 -20.51 31.58
C PRO A 728 38.14 -20.45 31.03
N ALA A 729 37.31 -19.61 31.65
CA ALA A 729 36.02 -19.18 31.10
C ALA A 729 36.13 -18.72 29.63
N GLU A 730 34.97 -18.56 28.98
CA GLU A 730 34.86 -18.00 27.64
C GLU A 730 35.74 -16.75 27.48
N ARG A 731 36.57 -16.74 26.42
CA ARG A 731 37.51 -15.67 26.06
C ARG A 731 37.03 -14.99 24.79
N THR A 732 37.33 -13.70 24.62
CA THR A 732 36.89 -12.93 23.47
C THR A 732 38.00 -12.08 22.87
N VAL A 733 38.03 -12.06 21.54
CA VAL A 733 38.89 -11.18 20.74
C VAL A 733 37.98 -10.27 19.92
N THR A 734 38.07 -8.97 20.18
CA THR A 734 37.31 -7.95 19.45
C THR A 734 38.23 -7.18 18.52
N VAL A 735 37.83 -7.05 17.26
CA VAL A 735 38.52 -6.19 16.29
C VAL A 735 37.68 -4.96 16.02
N THR A 736 38.28 -3.77 16.07
CA THR A 736 37.64 -2.49 15.73
C THR A 736 38.35 -1.82 14.56
N LEU A 737 37.60 -1.51 13.51
CA LEU A 737 38.07 -0.82 12.31
C LEU A 737 38.54 0.61 12.62
N LEU A 738 39.68 0.99 12.03
CA LEU A 738 40.20 2.35 12.08
C LEU A 738 39.90 3.09 10.78
N PRO A 739 39.60 4.40 10.81
CA PRO A 739 39.58 5.22 9.61
C PRO A 739 40.94 5.21 8.87
N GLY A 740 40.87 5.27 7.54
CA GLY A 740 42.04 5.24 6.67
C GLY A 740 41.87 6.07 5.41
N ARG A 741 42.91 6.12 4.59
CA ARG A 741 42.84 6.75 3.27
C ARG A 741 42.17 5.78 2.29
N GLY A 742 41.19 6.27 1.53
CA GLY A 742 40.56 5.51 0.46
C GLY A 742 39.40 4.61 0.87
N TYR A 743 38.93 4.70 2.13
CA TYR A 743 37.72 4.04 2.61
C TYR A 743 37.15 4.77 3.84
N ARG A 744 35.88 4.49 4.13
CA ARG A 744 35.25 4.86 5.40
C ARG A 744 34.86 3.64 6.19
N VAL A 745 34.92 3.74 7.51
CA VAL A 745 34.37 2.72 8.40
C VAL A 745 32.85 2.85 8.39
N SER A 746 32.15 1.73 8.30
CA SER A 746 30.69 1.64 8.38
C SER A 746 30.27 0.55 9.35
N ALA A 747 29.13 0.72 10.02
CA ALA A 747 28.61 -0.24 10.99
C ALA A 747 28.28 -1.60 10.34
N PRO A 748 28.61 -2.75 10.95
CA PRO A 748 29.40 -2.92 12.16
C PRO A 748 30.86 -2.51 11.97
N ALA A 749 31.31 -1.59 12.81
CA ALA A 749 32.68 -1.10 12.84
C ALA A 749 33.60 -1.98 13.70
N ALA A 750 33.01 -2.88 14.48
CA ALA A 750 33.71 -3.81 15.33
C ALA A 750 32.99 -5.16 15.34
N ALA A 751 33.74 -6.23 15.54
CA ALA A 751 33.23 -7.58 15.65
C ALA A 751 34.02 -8.36 16.70
N THR A 752 33.33 -9.24 17.40
CA THR A 752 33.88 -10.03 18.51
C THR A 752 33.71 -11.50 18.19
N VAL A 753 34.81 -12.25 18.25
CA VAL A 753 34.81 -13.70 18.21
C VAL A 753 35.14 -14.25 19.59
N ARG A 754 34.59 -15.42 19.91
CA ARG A 754 34.85 -16.17 21.13
C ARG A 754 35.92 -17.24 20.91
N ILE A 755 36.65 -17.57 21.96
CA ILE A 755 37.52 -18.74 22.05
C ILE A 755 36.97 -19.63 23.16
N LEU A 756 36.24 -20.66 22.75
CA LEU A 756 35.59 -21.61 23.64
C LEU A 756 36.62 -22.59 24.24
N PRO A 757 36.47 -22.99 25.51
CA PRO A 757 37.35 -23.98 26.12
C PRO A 757 37.17 -25.37 25.48
N GLU A 758 38.17 -26.24 25.69
CA GLU A 758 38.02 -27.67 25.44
C GLU A 758 36.92 -28.22 26.37
N GLY A 759 35.94 -28.91 25.79
CA GLY A 759 34.70 -29.34 26.47
C GLY A 759 34.89 -30.47 27.47
#